data_AF-A0A4D8XLU7-F1
#
_entry.id   AF-A0A4D8XLU7-F1
#
_cell.length_a   1.000
_cell.length_b   1.000
_cell.length_c   1.000
_cell.angle_alpha   90.00
_cell.angle_beta   90.00
_cell.angle_gamma   90.00
#
_symmetry.space_group_name_H-M   'P 1'
#
loop_
_entity.id
_entity.type
_entity.pdbx_description
1 polymer ?
#
loop_
_entity_poly.entity_id
_entity_poly.type
_entity_poly.pdbx_seq_one_letter_code
_entity_poly.pdbx_strand_id
1 'polypeptide(L)'
;MADVLGEVGGELFQYNREGWKFGAELRQRDLYQRQKMRIKQVDLYRDDIRELFDLTVGKMDKYIIVCLVMLSITMEMFFKGRNPVGTPSWIFWCWSICTAGAMLYLLMSIWLALHASISAQTFSVRCLTQWLRLPIPSTSEIAKGAAKLEEYEKTGADSLLRVPVLGKASEKATGLEGTQVQHSGQEDLTTAWQLFTSHFELFNRLHRKWQGYEAYSRVCMCLGLNHFLGAMSYFSLAVYALDLLSPWAGWAFVAIFQSSAVIHARLNLTLTFAETAVMVALVMIPSLFLSIAVAVTMTAPGVGGINETKYELAPCLFACVGILGHIVWIIFFLSKTKSDINGLPIKFSTVWCIDVLGFGMETLREVQEPVGKPTYVSRLPGYSKEGPKNQFDLGDDDEPYAGNSVIVDLVPETEESVKRSQLPWSVFKIGSAFTVGLWVLAFAQTIVLPFGVDTGIGQVSTRRLLDFSVDAPSITRGFLRDDHGLVYATEDGLVDGKSGNPISCRLAEGSVIRGLSGSVRRPYVLTGSTGSIVSCVTGKILDSPFDVRINAIAVHEDDVFGLIDSALKFFDSTSKRWITISGSEGRYGSNCSMGINQDGELVVMRFRNQTIDRWNSQTGDLMEMDVVLPHSEDIVWGHTDGNSLIGISKKDRSRVFTVI
;
A
#
# COMPACT_ATOMS: atom_id res chain seq x y z
N MET A 1 -96.78 -27.40 16.96
CA MET A 1 -96.14 -26.13 17.36
C MET A 1 -94.75 -26.37 17.94
N ALA A 2 -94.58 -27.27 18.92
CA ALA A 2 -93.24 -27.58 19.47
C ALA A 2 -92.25 -28.11 18.42
N ASP A 3 -92.67 -29.01 17.53
CA ASP A 3 -91.80 -29.54 16.47
C ASP A 3 -91.36 -28.46 15.47
N VAL A 4 -92.29 -27.59 15.05
CA VAL A 4 -92.01 -26.46 14.15
C VAL A 4 -91.08 -25.43 14.82
N LEU A 5 -91.26 -25.18 16.12
CA LEU A 5 -90.36 -24.29 16.89
C LEU A 5 -88.97 -24.92 17.09
N GLY A 6 -88.89 -26.25 17.22
CA GLY A 6 -87.63 -26.98 17.30
C GLY A 6 -86.83 -26.95 16.00
N GLU A 7 -87.50 -27.16 14.87
CA GLU A 7 -86.89 -27.14 13.54
C GLU A 7 -86.36 -25.73 13.20
N VAL A 8 -87.19 -24.69 13.40
CA VAL A 8 -86.79 -23.29 13.19
C VAL A 8 -85.66 -22.88 14.15
N GLY A 9 -85.70 -23.30 15.41
CA GLY A 9 -84.64 -23.05 16.39
C GLY A 9 -83.31 -23.71 16.01
N GLY A 10 -83.35 -24.92 15.46
CA GLY A 10 -82.19 -25.65 14.96
C GLY A 10 -81.53 -24.95 13.77
N GLU A 11 -82.33 -24.50 12.79
CA GLU A 11 -81.84 -23.76 11.62
C GLU A 11 -81.21 -22.41 12.01
N LEU A 12 -81.85 -21.65 12.92
CA LEU A 12 -81.32 -20.40 13.44
C LEU A 12 -79.99 -20.58 14.18
N PHE A 13 -79.89 -21.62 15.00
CA PHE A 13 -78.65 -21.95 15.70
C PHE A 13 -77.52 -22.29 14.72
N GLN A 14 -77.80 -23.11 13.70
CA GLN A 14 -76.82 -23.43 12.65
C GLN A 14 -76.37 -22.19 11.90
N TYR A 15 -77.30 -21.32 11.50
CA TYR A 15 -77.00 -20.06 10.82
C TYR A 15 -76.07 -19.15 11.66
N ASN A 16 -76.38 -18.95 12.94
CA ASN A 16 -75.54 -18.11 13.82
C ASN A 16 -74.17 -18.72 14.08
N ARG A 17 -74.09 -20.06 14.19
CA ARG A 17 -72.83 -20.79 14.33
C ARG A 17 -71.96 -20.62 13.09
N GLU A 18 -72.54 -20.75 11.90
CA GLU A 18 -71.84 -20.53 10.63
C GLU A 18 -71.41 -19.06 10.46
N GLY A 19 -72.27 -18.11 10.82
CA GLY A 19 -71.94 -16.68 10.81
C GLY A 19 -70.80 -16.33 11.78
N TRP A 20 -70.82 -16.90 12.99
CA TRP A 20 -69.72 -16.74 13.95
C TRP A 20 -68.44 -17.37 13.41
N LYS A 21 -68.50 -18.58 12.85
CA LYS A 21 -67.35 -19.26 12.25
C LYS A 21 -66.75 -18.43 11.13
N PHE A 22 -67.56 -17.91 10.22
CA PHE A 22 -67.11 -17.03 9.13
C PHE A 22 -66.45 -15.75 9.67
N GLY A 23 -67.06 -15.09 10.66
CA GLY A 23 -66.47 -13.91 11.31
C GLY A 23 -65.16 -14.21 12.03
N ALA A 24 -65.06 -15.37 12.67
CA ALA A 24 -63.85 -15.84 13.34
C ALA A 24 -62.72 -16.14 12.33
N GLU A 25 -63.05 -16.78 11.20
CA GLU A 25 -62.12 -16.99 10.09
C GLU A 25 -61.61 -15.67 9.50
N LEU A 26 -62.48 -14.66 9.35
CA LEU A 26 -62.07 -13.32 8.90
C LEU A 26 -61.13 -12.63 9.90
N ARG A 27 -61.42 -12.69 11.21
CA ARG A 27 -60.53 -12.14 12.26
C ARG A 27 -59.18 -12.85 12.25
N GLN A 28 -59.18 -14.16 12.13
CA GLN A 28 -57.94 -14.94 12.03
C GLN A 28 -57.13 -14.55 10.78
N ARG A 29 -57.80 -14.37 9.63
CA ARG A 29 -57.15 -13.90 8.39
C ARG A 29 -56.55 -12.49 8.55
N ASP A 30 -57.28 -11.56 9.15
CA ASP A 30 -56.79 -10.20 9.44
C ASP A 30 -55.55 -10.25 10.36
N LEU A 31 -55.60 -11.06 11.42
CA LEU A 31 -54.48 -11.25 12.34
C LEU A 31 -53.24 -11.79 11.62
N TYR A 32 -53.39 -12.82 10.78
CA TYR A 32 -52.29 -13.33 9.96
C TYR A 32 -51.77 -12.30 8.94
N GLN A 33 -52.65 -11.49 8.34
CA GLN A 33 -52.22 -10.42 7.44
C GLN A 33 -51.39 -9.37 8.17
N ARG A 34 -51.80 -8.95 9.37
CA ARG A 34 -51.03 -8.01 10.21
C ARG A 34 -49.67 -8.58 10.60
N GLN A 35 -49.62 -9.85 11.03
CA GLN A 35 -48.36 -10.53 11.31
C GLN A 35 -47.45 -10.57 10.08
N LYS A 36 -48.01 -10.90 8.90
CA LYS A 36 -47.27 -10.90 7.64
C LYS A 36 -46.74 -9.52 7.27
N MET A 37 -47.50 -8.44 7.52
CA MET A 37 -47.03 -7.07 7.30
C MET A 37 -45.89 -6.70 8.26
N ARG A 38 -45.97 -7.08 9.55
CA ARG A 38 -44.90 -6.86 10.54
C ARG A 38 -43.61 -7.59 10.17
N ILE A 39 -43.70 -8.85 9.73
CA ILE A 39 -42.52 -9.61 9.26
C ILE A 39 -41.88 -8.91 8.07
N LYS A 40 -42.67 -8.53 7.05
CA LYS A 40 -42.16 -7.81 5.88
C LYS A 40 -41.50 -6.47 6.24
N GLN A 41 -42.06 -5.75 7.21
CA GLN A 41 -41.48 -4.49 7.69
C GLN A 41 -40.11 -4.72 8.34
N VAL A 42 -39.97 -5.76 9.16
CA VAL A 42 -38.67 -6.12 9.77
C VAL A 42 -37.70 -6.61 8.71
N ASP A 43 -38.15 -7.33 7.69
CA ASP A 43 -37.30 -7.73 6.56
C ASP A 43 -36.74 -6.51 5.82
N LEU A 44 -37.58 -5.50 5.51
CA LEU A 44 -37.12 -4.24 4.93
C LEU A 44 -36.06 -3.56 5.80
N TYR A 45 -36.27 -3.48 7.11
CA TYR A 45 -35.27 -2.90 8.02
C TYR A 45 -33.95 -3.68 8.05
N ARG A 46 -34.00 -5.00 7.88
CA ARG A 46 -32.78 -5.83 7.84
C ARG A 46 -32.00 -5.54 6.57
N ASP A 47 -32.70 -5.34 5.45
CA ASP A 47 -32.09 -5.02 4.18
C ASP A 47 -31.52 -3.59 4.18
N ASP A 48 -32.24 -2.61 4.71
CA ASP A 48 -31.74 -1.24 4.89
C ASP A 48 -30.45 -1.21 5.72
N ILE A 49 -30.41 -1.93 6.83
CA ILE A 49 -29.21 -2.02 7.67
C ILE A 49 -28.05 -2.69 6.90
N ARG A 50 -28.31 -3.79 6.18
CA ARG A 50 -27.27 -4.44 5.37
C ARG A 50 -26.71 -3.50 4.33
N GLU A 51 -27.56 -2.81 3.58
CA GLU A 51 -27.15 -1.88 2.54
C GLU A 51 -26.31 -0.72 3.10
N LEU A 52 -26.67 -0.16 4.25
CA LEU A 52 -25.89 0.90 4.92
C LEU A 52 -24.48 0.41 5.33
N PHE A 53 -24.39 -0.80 5.89
CA PHE A 53 -23.10 -1.38 6.26
C PHE A 53 -22.27 -1.76 5.02
N ASP A 54 -22.89 -2.38 4.02
CA ASP A 54 -22.24 -2.83 2.78
C ASP A 54 -21.71 -1.63 1.97
N LEU A 55 -22.41 -0.50 2.01
CA LEU A 55 -21.93 0.74 1.41
C LEU A 55 -20.63 1.22 2.07
N THR A 56 -20.56 1.16 3.40
CA THR A 56 -19.35 1.55 4.15
C THR A 56 -18.19 0.59 3.87
N VAL A 57 -18.45 -0.72 3.95
CA VAL A 57 -17.46 -1.78 3.68
C VAL A 57 -16.94 -1.67 2.25
N GLY A 58 -17.83 -1.65 1.26
CA GLY A 58 -17.47 -1.54 -0.15
C GLY A 58 -16.72 -0.25 -0.48
N LYS A 59 -16.97 0.85 0.23
CA LYS A 59 -16.20 2.09 0.09
C LYS A 59 -14.79 1.97 0.67
N MET A 60 -14.64 1.40 1.87
CA MET A 60 -13.33 1.20 2.49
C MET A 60 -12.47 0.24 1.68
N ASP A 61 -13.05 -0.84 1.17
CA ASP A 61 -12.33 -1.82 0.35
C ASP A 61 -11.82 -1.20 -0.95
N LYS A 62 -12.61 -0.32 -1.59
CA LYS A 62 -12.15 0.46 -2.74
C LYS A 62 -10.98 1.39 -2.40
N TYR A 63 -11.00 2.05 -1.24
CA TYR A 63 -9.86 2.86 -0.80
C TYR A 63 -8.60 2.04 -0.57
N ILE A 64 -8.73 0.85 0.03
CA ILE A 64 -7.59 -0.06 0.23
C ILE A 64 -6.94 -0.40 -1.10
N ILE A 65 -7.72 -0.75 -2.13
CA ILE A 65 -7.22 -1.07 -3.47
C ILE A 65 -6.46 0.12 -4.08
N VAL A 66 -7.04 1.32 -4.06
CA VAL A 66 -6.39 2.51 -4.62
C VAL A 66 -5.09 2.84 -3.86
N CYS A 67 -5.11 2.78 -2.54
CA CYS A 67 -3.93 3.03 -1.72
C CYS A 67 -2.83 1.98 -1.96
N LEU A 68 -3.18 0.71 -2.17
CA LEU A 68 -2.22 -0.35 -2.49
C LEU A 68 -1.54 -0.11 -3.84
N VAL A 69 -2.28 0.28 -4.87
CA VAL A 69 -1.71 0.62 -6.19
C VAL A 69 -0.79 1.83 -6.09
N MET A 70 -1.19 2.87 -5.37
CA MET A 70 -0.34 4.04 -5.17
C MET A 70 0.90 3.71 -4.33
N LEU A 71 0.76 2.84 -3.33
CA LEU A 71 1.86 2.40 -2.48
C LEU A 71 2.88 1.58 -3.29
N SER A 72 2.43 0.69 -4.19
CA SER A 72 3.34 -0.09 -5.03
C SER A 72 4.15 0.80 -5.97
N ILE A 73 3.50 1.78 -6.63
CA ILE A 73 4.19 2.76 -7.49
C ILE A 73 5.21 3.57 -6.67
N THR A 74 4.82 4.01 -5.46
CA THR A 74 5.70 4.77 -4.58
C THR A 74 6.90 3.94 -4.11
N MET A 75 6.69 2.66 -3.79
CA MET A 75 7.76 1.73 -3.43
C MET A 75 8.71 1.48 -4.59
N GLU A 76 8.19 1.25 -5.80
CA GLU A 76 9.02 1.08 -6.99
C GLU A 76 9.85 2.32 -7.27
N MET A 77 9.26 3.51 -7.15
CA MET A 77 9.99 4.77 -7.28
C MET A 77 11.08 4.90 -6.21
N PHE A 78 10.82 4.49 -4.96
CA PHE A 78 11.81 4.55 -3.88
C PHE A 78 13.04 3.65 -4.15
N PHE A 79 12.82 2.41 -4.62
CA PHE A 79 13.91 1.45 -4.83
C PHE A 79 14.61 1.58 -6.19
N LYS A 80 13.85 1.85 -7.27
CA LYS A 80 14.38 1.92 -8.64
C LYS A 80 14.68 3.35 -9.09
N GLY A 81 14.02 4.36 -8.51
CA GLY A 81 14.20 5.77 -8.86
C GLY A 81 15.51 6.34 -8.35
N ARG A 82 16.63 5.88 -8.91
CA ARG A 82 17.95 6.45 -8.61
C ARG A 82 18.03 7.85 -9.19
N ASN A 83 18.34 8.82 -8.34
CA ASN A 83 18.68 10.16 -8.80
C ASN A 83 20.01 10.11 -9.59
N PRO A 84 20.15 10.94 -10.63
CA PRO A 84 21.35 11.01 -11.45
C PRO A 84 22.57 11.42 -10.61
N VAL A 85 23.75 10.98 -11.04
CA VAL A 85 25.01 11.30 -10.37
C VAL A 85 25.23 12.83 -10.47
N GLY A 86 25.59 13.46 -9.36
CA GLY A 86 25.75 14.92 -9.29
C GLY A 86 24.49 15.68 -8.85
N THR A 87 23.40 14.98 -8.55
CA THR A 87 22.22 15.59 -7.93
C THR A 87 22.59 16.19 -6.56
N PRO A 88 22.31 17.48 -6.29
CA PRO A 88 22.57 18.10 -5.01
C PRO A 88 21.89 17.37 -3.85
N SER A 89 22.56 17.30 -2.70
CA SER A 89 22.04 16.56 -1.54
C SER A 89 20.67 17.06 -1.07
N TRP A 90 20.42 18.37 -1.12
CA TRP A 90 19.14 18.96 -0.67
C TRP A 90 17.95 18.53 -1.52
N ILE A 91 18.10 18.37 -2.84
CA ILE A 91 16.99 17.90 -3.70
C ILE A 91 16.75 16.41 -3.51
N PHE A 92 17.83 15.64 -3.33
CA PHE A 92 17.76 14.22 -2.97
C PHE A 92 16.98 14.01 -1.66
N TRP A 93 17.25 14.82 -0.63
CA TRP A 93 16.52 14.75 0.65
C TRP A 93 15.05 15.12 0.51
N CYS A 94 14.73 16.18 -0.23
CA CYS A 94 13.34 16.56 -0.48
C CYS A 94 12.56 15.44 -1.18
N TRP A 95 13.14 14.84 -2.22
CA TRP A 95 12.56 13.69 -2.92
C TRP A 95 12.40 12.48 -1.99
N SER A 96 13.44 12.13 -1.22
CA SER A 96 13.45 10.97 -0.34
C SER A 96 12.41 11.09 0.77
N ILE A 97 12.33 12.25 1.42
CA ILE A 97 11.37 12.50 2.51
C ILE A 97 9.95 12.52 1.98
N CYS A 98 9.70 13.14 0.82
CA CYS A 98 8.37 13.08 0.21
C CYS A 98 7.96 11.65 -0.16
N THR A 99 8.88 10.86 -0.72
CA THR A 99 8.59 9.45 -1.08
C THR A 99 8.33 8.59 0.17
N ALA A 100 9.17 8.73 1.20
CA ALA A 100 8.99 8.03 2.47
C ALA A 100 7.71 8.46 3.19
N GLY A 101 7.39 9.76 3.19
CA GLY A 101 6.14 10.29 3.74
C GLY A 101 4.92 9.75 2.99
N ALA A 102 4.98 9.69 1.66
CA ALA A 102 3.93 9.08 0.84
C ALA A 102 3.71 7.61 1.21
N MET A 103 4.78 6.81 1.32
CA MET A 103 4.68 5.41 1.76
C MET A 103 4.05 5.28 3.14
N LEU A 104 4.52 6.06 4.11
CA LEU A 104 4.02 6.04 5.48
C LEU A 104 2.52 6.35 5.54
N TYR A 105 2.08 7.43 4.91
CA TYR A 105 0.68 7.86 4.96
C TYR A 105 -0.24 6.95 4.15
N LEU A 106 0.20 6.40 3.01
CA LEU A 106 -0.58 5.40 2.25
C LEU A 106 -0.73 4.09 3.05
N LEU A 107 0.33 3.62 3.72
CA LEU A 107 0.26 2.45 4.59
C LEU A 107 -0.69 2.68 5.77
N MET A 108 -0.60 3.85 6.40
CA MET A 108 -1.51 4.26 7.48
C MET A 108 -2.97 4.34 6.99
N SER A 109 -3.20 4.82 5.77
CA SER A 109 -4.53 4.85 5.17
C SER A 109 -5.13 3.45 5.02
N ILE A 110 -4.34 2.49 4.51
CA ILE A 110 -4.73 1.08 4.36
C ILE A 110 -5.07 0.48 5.73
N TRP A 111 -4.21 0.68 6.72
CA TRP A 111 -4.42 0.15 8.07
C TRP A 111 -5.71 0.66 8.71
N LEU A 112 -5.97 1.97 8.61
CA LEU A 112 -7.19 2.58 9.13
C LEU A 112 -8.45 2.13 8.36
N ALA A 113 -8.38 2.02 7.03
CA ALA A 113 -9.50 1.53 6.21
C ALA A 113 -9.85 0.07 6.55
N LEU A 114 -8.84 -0.78 6.77
CA LEU A 114 -9.02 -2.17 7.17
C LEU A 114 -9.74 -2.26 8.52
N HIS A 115 -9.32 -1.46 9.51
CA HIS A 115 -9.98 -1.39 10.81
C HIS A 115 -11.43 -0.90 10.71
N ALA A 116 -11.71 0.09 9.87
CA ALA A 116 -13.07 0.58 9.62
C ALA A 116 -13.95 -0.52 8.99
N SER A 117 -13.44 -1.20 7.94
CA SER A 117 -14.16 -2.26 7.23
C SER A 117 -14.51 -3.44 8.15
N ILE A 118 -13.52 -3.97 8.89
CA ILE A 118 -13.73 -5.10 9.81
C ILE A 118 -14.70 -4.74 10.94
N SER A 119 -14.58 -3.52 11.48
CA SER A 119 -15.48 -3.05 12.54
C SER A 119 -16.92 -2.94 12.03
N ALA A 120 -17.13 -2.34 10.86
CA ALA A 120 -18.43 -2.23 10.23
C ALA A 120 -19.06 -3.61 9.99
N GLN A 121 -18.33 -4.57 9.43
CA GLN A 121 -18.82 -5.95 9.25
C GLN A 121 -19.21 -6.62 10.57
N THR A 122 -18.37 -6.48 11.60
CA THR A 122 -18.64 -7.07 12.92
C THR A 122 -19.92 -6.48 13.55
N PHE A 123 -20.11 -5.17 13.44
CA PHE A 123 -21.31 -4.50 13.95
C PHE A 123 -22.55 -4.82 13.12
N SER A 124 -22.43 -4.99 11.79
CA SER A 124 -23.51 -5.44 10.92
C SER A 124 -24.06 -6.80 11.38
N VAL A 125 -23.18 -7.80 11.51
CA VAL A 125 -23.56 -9.15 11.98
C VAL A 125 -24.19 -9.08 13.37
N ARG A 126 -23.62 -8.28 14.28
CA ARG A 126 -24.16 -8.11 15.63
C ARG A 126 -25.55 -7.48 15.62
N CYS A 127 -25.75 -6.44 14.81
CA CYS A 127 -27.04 -5.76 14.69
C CYS A 127 -28.12 -6.71 14.15
N LEU A 128 -27.80 -7.49 13.11
CA LEU A 128 -28.73 -8.43 12.48
C LEU A 128 -29.05 -9.66 13.33
N THR A 129 -28.17 -10.06 14.25
CA THR A 129 -28.36 -11.28 15.08
C THR A 129 -28.89 -10.99 16.48
N GLN A 130 -28.50 -9.86 17.07
CA GLN A 130 -28.86 -9.50 18.44
C GLN A 130 -30.02 -8.52 18.51
N TRP A 131 -30.09 -7.55 17.60
CA TRP A 131 -31.02 -6.42 17.72
C TRP A 131 -32.23 -6.56 16.81
N LEU A 132 -32.02 -6.94 15.54
CA LEU A 132 -33.10 -7.03 14.57
C LEU A 132 -33.55 -8.49 14.36
N ARG A 133 -34.08 -9.09 15.42
CA ARG A 133 -34.68 -10.44 15.37
C ARG A 133 -36.09 -10.37 14.80
N LEU A 134 -36.50 -11.44 14.11
CA LEU A 134 -37.87 -11.56 13.60
C LEU A 134 -38.86 -11.55 14.78
N PRO A 135 -40.00 -10.83 14.66
CA PRO A 135 -41.04 -10.85 15.66
C PRO A 135 -41.69 -12.24 15.64
N ILE A 136 -41.42 -13.04 16.67
CA ILE A 136 -42.09 -14.33 16.86
C ILE A 136 -43.40 -14.04 17.60
N PRO A 137 -44.57 -14.41 17.04
CA PRO A 137 -45.83 -14.19 17.73
C PRO A 137 -45.84 -14.98 19.05
N SER A 138 -46.32 -14.35 20.11
CA SER A 138 -46.40 -15.02 21.41
C SER A 138 -47.43 -16.15 21.37
N THR A 139 -47.30 -17.13 22.25
CA THR A 139 -48.31 -18.20 22.40
C THR A 139 -49.69 -17.62 22.71
N SER A 140 -49.77 -16.49 23.41
CA SER A 140 -51.03 -15.78 23.67
C SER A 140 -51.61 -15.11 22.43
N GLU A 141 -50.80 -14.50 21.56
CA GLU A 141 -51.24 -13.97 20.27
C GLU A 141 -51.73 -15.08 19.33
N ILE A 142 -51.01 -16.22 19.31
CA ILE A 142 -51.42 -17.41 18.57
C ILE A 142 -52.74 -17.95 19.12
N ALA A 143 -52.88 -18.04 20.44
CA ALA A 143 -54.10 -18.51 21.10
C ALA A 143 -55.29 -17.57 20.83
N LYS A 144 -55.08 -16.25 20.85
CA LYS A 144 -56.10 -15.24 20.48
C LYS A 144 -56.51 -15.33 19.02
N GLY A 145 -55.59 -15.72 18.14
CA GLY A 145 -55.89 -15.97 16.72
C GLY A 145 -56.57 -17.31 16.46
N ALA A 146 -56.47 -18.27 17.38
CA ALA A 146 -57.11 -19.57 17.26
C ALA A 146 -58.59 -19.47 17.65
N ALA A 147 -59.48 -19.42 16.66
CA ALA A 147 -60.91 -19.43 16.89
C ALA A 147 -61.35 -20.75 17.57
N LYS A 148 -61.64 -20.71 18.88
CA LYS A 148 -62.17 -21.87 19.60
C LYS A 148 -63.69 -21.81 19.57
N LEU A 149 -64.33 -22.85 19.04
CA LEU A 149 -65.80 -23.01 19.07
C LEU A 149 -66.38 -22.88 20.49
N GLU A 150 -65.59 -23.24 21.49
CA GLU A 150 -65.92 -23.07 22.91
C GLU A 150 -66.23 -21.60 23.27
N GLU A 151 -65.60 -20.62 22.62
CA GLU A 151 -65.89 -19.20 22.84
C GLU A 151 -67.29 -18.82 22.37
N TYR A 152 -67.75 -19.40 21.26
CA TYR A 152 -69.12 -19.23 20.77
C TYR A 152 -70.14 -19.75 21.79
N GLU A 153 -69.91 -20.95 22.31
CA GLU A 153 -70.78 -21.58 23.31
C GLU A 153 -70.83 -20.79 24.62
N LYS A 154 -69.73 -20.12 24.98
CA LYS A 154 -69.64 -19.24 26.16
C LYS A 154 -70.32 -17.88 25.99
N THR A 155 -70.68 -17.47 24.77
CA THR A 155 -71.25 -16.13 24.51
C THR A 155 -72.73 -16.00 24.98
N GLY A 156 -73.34 -17.11 25.43
CA GLY A 156 -74.69 -17.14 26.02
C GLY A 156 -75.82 -17.32 25.00
N ALA A 157 -76.96 -17.86 25.45
CA ALA A 157 -78.08 -18.29 24.59
C ALA A 157 -78.66 -17.17 23.71
N ASP A 158 -78.64 -15.92 24.18
CA ASP A 158 -79.13 -14.76 23.43
C ASP A 158 -78.32 -14.47 22.16
N SER A 159 -77.02 -14.80 22.16
CA SER A 159 -76.15 -14.65 20.99
C SER A 159 -76.31 -15.81 19.99
N LEU A 160 -76.71 -16.98 20.49
CA LEU A 160 -76.90 -18.21 19.71
C LEU A 160 -78.15 -18.17 18.82
N LEU A 161 -79.15 -17.33 19.16
CA LEU A 161 -80.46 -17.26 18.51
C LEU A 161 -80.77 -15.89 17.86
N ARG A 162 -79.75 -15.19 17.35
CA ARG A 162 -79.95 -13.96 16.56
C ARG A 162 -80.70 -14.23 15.24
N VAL A 163 -81.72 -13.41 14.97
CA VAL A 163 -82.50 -13.48 13.73
C VAL A 163 -81.96 -12.45 12.71
N PRO A 164 -81.49 -12.87 11.52
CA PRO A 164 -80.70 -12.01 10.61
C PRO A 164 -81.43 -10.81 10.00
N VAL A 165 -82.77 -10.74 10.07
CA VAL A 165 -83.55 -9.72 9.31
C VAL A 165 -84.38 -8.80 10.21
N LEU A 166 -84.75 -9.23 11.43
CA LEU A 166 -85.60 -8.44 12.35
C LEU A 166 -84.79 -7.44 13.22
N GLY A 167 -83.46 -7.46 13.15
CA GLY A 167 -82.57 -6.76 14.08
C GLY A 167 -82.09 -5.37 13.69
N LYS A 168 -82.77 -4.63 12.80
CA LYS A 168 -82.38 -3.23 12.48
C LYS A 168 -82.75 -2.19 13.56
N ALA A 169 -83.36 -2.59 14.68
CA ALA A 169 -83.96 -1.64 15.64
C ALA A 169 -83.57 -1.83 17.11
N SER A 170 -82.49 -2.56 17.42
CA SER A 170 -81.93 -2.56 18.78
C SER A 170 -80.53 -1.93 18.81
N GLU A 171 -80.46 -0.67 18.37
CA GLU A 171 -79.37 0.26 18.73
C GLU A 171 -79.33 0.56 20.25
N LYS A 172 -80.17 -0.10 21.05
CA LYS A 172 -80.39 0.17 22.48
C LYS A 172 -80.23 -1.05 23.40
N ALA A 173 -79.51 -2.09 22.99
CA ALA A 173 -78.97 -3.08 23.92
C ALA A 173 -77.73 -2.50 24.64
N THR A 174 -77.96 -1.46 25.44
CA THR A 174 -77.02 -0.63 26.22
C THR A 174 -76.37 -1.35 27.42
N GLY A 175 -76.06 -2.64 27.31
CA GLY A 175 -75.46 -3.40 28.41
C GLY A 175 -74.54 -4.55 27.98
N LEU A 176 -74.49 -4.85 26.68
CA LEU A 176 -73.52 -5.75 26.06
C LEU A 176 -72.74 -4.98 24.98
N GLU A 177 -72.35 -3.73 25.28
CA GLU A 177 -70.92 -3.38 25.18
C GLU A 177 -70.18 -4.28 26.20
N GLY A 178 -70.21 -5.62 26.12
CA GLY A 178 -69.53 -6.30 25.03
C GLY A 178 -68.23 -5.57 24.91
N THR A 179 -67.44 -5.60 26.00
CA THR A 179 -66.26 -4.77 26.26
C THR A 179 -65.77 -4.44 24.88
N GLN A 180 -66.03 -3.22 24.41
CA GLN A 180 -65.14 -2.70 23.39
C GLN A 180 -63.86 -2.86 24.16
N VAL A 181 -63.14 -3.95 23.86
CA VAL A 181 -61.73 -4.05 24.08
C VAL A 181 -61.37 -2.80 23.36
N GLN A 182 -61.28 -1.70 24.13
CA GLN A 182 -60.68 -0.48 23.68
C GLN A 182 -59.48 -1.08 23.01
N HIS A 183 -59.40 -0.93 21.70
CA HIS A 183 -58.21 -1.30 20.98
C HIS A 183 -57.17 -0.28 21.49
N SER A 184 -56.86 -0.34 22.79
CA SER A 184 -55.85 0.36 23.56
C SER A 184 -54.47 -0.08 23.09
N GLY A 185 -54.41 -1.03 22.15
CA GLY A 185 -53.25 -1.41 21.38
C GLY A 185 -53.51 -1.47 19.88
N GLN A 186 -54.48 -0.73 19.31
CA GLN A 186 -54.34 -0.30 17.92
C GLN A 186 -53.31 0.83 17.93
N GLU A 187 -52.07 0.46 18.26
CA GLU A 187 -50.91 1.32 18.09
C GLU A 187 -50.90 1.74 16.63
N ASP A 188 -51.25 3.01 16.46
CA ASP A 188 -51.36 3.70 15.18
C ASP A 188 -50.12 3.46 14.33
N LEU A 189 -50.29 3.50 13.02
CA LEU A 189 -49.19 3.55 12.04
C LEU A 189 -48.11 4.62 12.36
N THR A 190 -48.39 5.57 13.25
CA THR A 190 -47.43 6.53 13.80
C THR A 190 -46.32 5.87 14.63
N THR A 191 -46.56 4.71 15.29
CA THR A 191 -45.50 3.89 15.89
C THR A 191 -44.55 3.31 14.84
N ALA A 192 -45.01 3.08 13.60
CA ALA A 192 -44.14 2.62 12.52
C ALA A 192 -43.07 3.66 12.16
N TRP A 193 -43.39 4.95 12.24
CA TRP A 193 -42.42 6.02 12.01
C TRP A 193 -41.36 6.10 13.11
N GLN A 194 -41.76 5.97 14.38
CA GLN A 194 -40.80 5.96 15.49
C GLN A 194 -39.88 4.73 15.44
N LEU A 195 -40.41 3.57 15.07
CA LEU A 195 -39.62 2.36 14.85
C LEU A 195 -38.67 2.52 13.65
N PHE A 196 -39.11 3.22 12.60
CA PHE A 196 -38.29 3.59 11.46
C PHE A 196 -37.14 4.52 11.89
N THR A 197 -37.39 5.59 12.63
CA THR A 197 -36.30 6.48 13.09
C THR A 197 -35.35 5.79 14.08
N SER A 198 -35.87 4.86 14.89
CA SER A 198 -35.09 4.16 15.92
C SER A 198 -33.94 3.32 15.35
N HIS A 199 -34.13 2.64 14.21
CA HIS A 199 -33.06 1.83 13.64
C HIS A 199 -31.96 2.69 12.97
N PHE A 200 -32.31 3.85 12.40
CA PHE A 200 -31.30 4.81 11.94
C PHE A 200 -30.54 5.44 13.10
N GLU A 201 -31.20 5.78 14.20
CA GLU A 201 -30.51 6.25 15.42
C GLU A 201 -29.54 5.18 15.95
N LEU A 202 -29.96 3.92 15.92
CA LEU A 202 -29.13 2.79 16.31
C LEU A 202 -27.90 2.65 15.40
N PHE A 203 -28.10 2.74 14.08
CA PHE A 203 -27.02 2.76 13.11
C PHE A 203 -26.07 3.93 13.35
N ASN A 204 -26.58 5.15 13.54
CA ASN A 204 -25.77 6.34 13.80
C ASN A 204 -24.92 6.21 15.07
N ARG A 205 -25.47 5.62 16.14
CA ARG A 205 -24.71 5.32 17.37
C ARG A 205 -23.62 4.28 17.13
N LEU A 206 -23.90 3.27 16.33
CA LEU A 206 -22.90 2.28 15.95
C LEU A 206 -21.80 2.90 15.08
N HIS A 207 -22.17 3.70 14.09
CA HIS A 207 -21.26 4.31 13.11
C HIS A 207 -20.15 5.10 13.77
N ARG A 208 -20.48 5.86 14.83
CA ARG A 208 -19.49 6.60 15.64
C ARG A 208 -18.29 5.75 16.11
N LYS A 209 -18.45 4.43 16.25
CA LYS A 209 -17.39 3.51 16.68
C LYS A 209 -16.29 3.30 15.64
N TRP A 210 -16.62 3.37 14.34
CA TRP A 210 -15.64 3.20 13.26
C TRP A 210 -15.44 4.45 12.40
N GLN A 211 -16.30 5.46 12.51
CA GLN A 211 -16.27 6.69 11.71
C GLN A 211 -14.94 7.43 11.81
N GLY A 212 -14.29 7.41 12.98
CA GLY A 212 -12.95 8.00 13.15
C GLY A 212 -11.90 7.33 12.25
N TYR A 213 -11.87 6.00 12.21
CA TYR A 213 -10.95 5.24 11.34
C TYR A 213 -11.22 5.53 9.86
N GLU A 214 -12.50 5.54 9.47
CA GLU A 214 -12.93 5.86 8.12
C GLU A 214 -12.49 7.28 7.70
N ALA A 215 -12.68 8.28 8.56
CA ALA A 215 -12.33 9.66 8.28
C ALA A 215 -10.81 9.85 8.15
N TYR A 216 -10.03 9.36 9.12
CA TYR A 216 -8.57 9.51 9.08
C TYR A 216 -7.90 8.67 8.00
N SER A 217 -8.49 7.54 7.57
CA SER A 217 -7.99 6.81 6.41
C SER A 217 -7.93 7.72 5.16
N ARG A 218 -8.94 8.56 4.95
CA ARG A 218 -9.00 9.50 3.82
C ARG A 218 -8.04 10.67 3.99
N VAL A 219 -7.90 11.18 5.21
CA VAL A 219 -6.91 12.22 5.52
C VAL A 219 -5.50 11.72 5.20
N CYS A 220 -5.16 10.50 5.63
CA CYS A 220 -3.90 9.85 5.34
C CYS A 220 -3.70 9.62 3.83
N MET A 221 -4.72 9.11 3.13
CA MET A 221 -4.66 8.96 1.67
C MET A 221 -4.38 10.30 0.99
N CYS A 222 -5.09 11.36 1.40
CA CYS A 222 -4.95 12.68 0.81
C CYS A 222 -3.53 13.24 1.00
N LEU A 223 -3.02 13.15 2.23
CA LEU A 223 -1.68 13.61 2.57
C LEU A 223 -0.60 12.77 1.87
N GLY A 224 -0.76 11.44 1.82
CA GLY A 224 0.13 10.52 1.12
C GLY A 224 0.22 10.82 -0.38
N LEU A 225 -0.91 11.08 -1.04
CA LEU A 225 -0.92 11.44 -2.46
C LEU A 225 -0.30 12.81 -2.72
N ASN A 226 -0.51 13.80 -1.84
CA ASN A 226 0.17 15.09 -1.96
C ASN A 226 1.69 14.96 -1.81
N HIS A 227 2.16 14.12 -0.88
CA HIS A 227 3.58 13.80 -0.75
C HIS A 227 4.12 13.09 -2.00
N PHE A 228 3.36 12.16 -2.58
CA PHE A 228 3.74 11.48 -3.82
C PHE A 228 3.87 12.46 -4.99
N LEU A 229 2.92 13.38 -5.17
CA LEU A 229 2.99 14.42 -6.20
C LEU A 229 4.20 15.37 -5.97
N GLY A 230 4.48 15.70 -4.70
CA GLY A 230 5.70 16.41 -4.33
C GLY A 230 6.97 15.66 -4.73
N ALA A 231 7.05 14.36 -4.43
CA ALA A 231 8.17 13.51 -4.82
C ALA A 231 8.35 13.48 -6.35
N MET A 232 7.28 13.31 -7.12
CA MET A 232 7.32 13.36 -8.59
C MET A 232 7.84 14.71 -9.11
N SER A 233 7.44 15.82 -8.48
CA SER A 233 7.96 17.14 -8.85
C SER A 233 9.46 17.26 -8.60
N TYR A 234 9.98 16.77 -7.47
CA TYR A 234 11.42 16.82 -7.16
C TYR A 234 12.24 15.86 -7.99
N PHE A 235 11.71 14.68 -8.28
CA PHE A 235 12.33 13.75 -9.20
C PHE A 235 12.45 14.36 -10.61
N SER A 236 11.41 15.07 -11.07
CA SER A 236 11.44 15.72 -12.38
C SER A 236 12.47 16.85 -12.47
N LEU A 237 12.69 17.60 -11.38
CA LEU A 237 13.76 18.59 -11.32
C LEU A 237 15.14 17.92 -11.34
N ALA A 238 15.34 16.84 -10.59
CA ALA A 238 16.60 16.12 -10.57
C ALA A 238 16.97 15.55 -11.96
N VAL A 239 16.01 14.90 -12.64
CA VAL A 239 16.26 14.27 -13.94
C VAL A 239 16.26 15.29 -15.09
N TYR A 240 15.20 16.07 -15.27
CA TYR A 240 15.09 16.91 -16.46
C TYR A 240 15.90 18.19 -16.37
N ALA A 241 15.93 18.85 -15.21
CA ALA A 241 16.64 20.11 -15.09
C ALA A 241 18.14 19.90 -14.90
N LEU A 242 18.56 19.01 -13.98
CA LEU A 242 19.98 18.85 -13.65
C LEU A 242 20.72 17.87 -14.58
N ASP A 243 20.17 16.68 -14.84
CA ASP A 243 20.86 15.65 -15.64
C ASP A 243 20.73 15.89 -17.15
N LEU A 244 19.51 16.18 -17.62
CA LEU A 244 19.27 16.48 -19.04
C LEU A 244 19.50 17.95 -19.42
N LEU A 245 19.92 18.80 -18.46
CA LEU A 245 20.17 20.23 -18.66
C LEU A 245 19.00 20.98 -19.34
N SER A 246 17.76 20.53 -19.11
CA SER A 246 16.54 21.08 -19.69
C SER A 246 15.62 21.62 -18.58
N PRO A 247 15.91 22.83 -18.06
CA PRO A 247 15.20 23.37 -16.90
C PRO A 247 13.72 23.63 -17.19
N TRP A 248 13.39 24.02 -18.42
CA TRP A 248 12.03 24.25 -18.87
C TRP A 248 11.15 23.00 -18.76
N ALA A 249 11.69 21.83 -19.14
CA ALA A 249 10.97 20.57 -19.01
C ALA A 249 10.74 20.24 -17.52
N GLY A 250 11.77 20.37 -16.68
CA GLY A 250 11.64 20.20 -15.23
C GLY A 250 10.57 21.10 -14.61
N TRP A 251 10.58 22.40 -14.93
CA TRP A 251 9.59 23.36 -14.42
C TRP A 251 8.17 23.08 -14.92
N ALA A 252 8.01 22.63 -16.16
CA ALA A 252 6.71 22.23 -16.68
C ALA A 252 6.13 21.06 -15.89
N PHE A 253 6.93 20.03 -15.60
CA PHE A 253 6.50 18.91 -14.75
C PHE A 253 6.18 19.35 -13.32
N VAL A 254 6.99 20.22 -12.72
CA VAL A 254 6.68 20.80 -11.39
C VAL A 254 5.34 21.52 -11.41
N ALA A 255 5.08 22.36 -12.41
CA ALA A 255 3.81 23.08 -12.53
C ALA A 255 2.62 22.13 -12.64
N ILE A 256 2.74 21.05 -13.43
CA ILE A 256 1.70 20.04 -13.59
C ILE A 256 1.42 19.30 -12.27
N PHE A 257 2.46 18.79 -11.61
CA PHE A 257 2.30 18.00 -10.38
C PHE A 257 1.83 18.86 -9.20
N GLN A 258 2.32 20.10 -9.09
CA GLN A 258 1.89 21.01 -8.02
C GLN A 258 0.46 21.54 -8.25
N SER A 259 0.08 21.83 -9.49
CA SER A 259 -1.33 22.14 -9.80
C SER A 259 -2.24 20.97 -9.46
N SER A 260 -1.82 19.74 -9.78
CA SER A 260 -2.56 18.53 -9.41
C SER A 260 -2.67 18.37 -7.89
N ALA A 261 -1.60 18.67 -7.13
CA ALA A 261 -1.60 18.62 -5.68
C ALA A 261 -2.56 19.66 -5.06
N VAL A 262 -2.58 20.89 -5.61
CA VAL A 262 -3.52 21.94 -5.19
C VAL A 262 -4.97 21.53 -5.46
N ILE A 263 -5.27 21.04 -6.68
CA ILE A 263 -6.62 20.58 -7.05
C ILE A 263 -7.05 19.45 -6.12
N HIS A 264 -6.16 18.48 -5.90
CA HIS A 264 -6.43 17.33 -5.04
C HIS A 264 -6.68 17.76 -3.58
N ALA A 265 -5.86 18.65 -3.02
CA ALA A 265 -6.09 19.21 -1.68
C ALA A 265 -7.41 19.99 -1.61
N ARG A 266 -7.76 20.76 -2.65
CA ARG A 266 -8.98 21.56 -2.70
C ARG A 266 -10.26 20.72 -2.78
N LEU A 267 -10.23 19.60 -3.51
CA LEU A 267 -11.35 18.67 -3.60
C LEU A 267 -11.66 18.00 -2.26
N ASN A 268 -10.64 17.79 -1.42
CA ASN A 268 -10.77 17.10 -0.14
C ASN A 268 -11.04 18.04 1.04
N LEU A 269 -10.68 19.32 0.96
CA LEU A 269 -10.79 20.28 2.07
C LEU A 269 -11.89 21.34 1.82
N THR A 270 -12.78 21.51 2.80
CA THR A 270 -13.74 22.63 2.86
C THR A 270 -13.09 23.83 3.56
N LEU A 271 -12.35 24.61 2.78
CA LEU A 271 -11.67 25.81 3.25
C LEU A 271 -12.42 27.07 2.84
N THR A 272 -12.35 28.09 3.68
CA THR A 272 -12.71 29.46 3.31
C THR A 272 -11.78 29.96 2.20
N PHE A 273 -12.16 31.05 1.52
CA PHE A 273 -11.34 31.63 0.45
C PHE A 273 -9.92 32.01 0.94
N ALA A 274 -9.82 32.64 2.11
CA ALA A 274 -8.53 33.01 2.70
C ALA A 274 -7.67 31.79 3.04
N GLU A 275 -8.25 30.75 3.65
CA GLU A 275 -7.54 29.50 3.92
C GLU A 275 -7.13 28.77 2.64
N THR A 276 -7.94 28.87 1.59
CA THR A 276 -7.62 28.30 0.27
C THR A 276 -6.43 29.03 -0.35
N ALA A 277 -6.39 30.36 -0.30
CA ALA A 277 -5.25 31.13 -0.78
C ALA A 277 -3.95 30.78 -0.02
N VAL A 278 -4.03 30.63 1.30
CA VAL A 278 -2.91 30.18 2.13
C VAL A 278 -2.47 28.76 1.75
N MET A 279 -3.41 27.84 1.53
CA MET A 279 -3.12 26.48 1.09
C MET A 279 -2.41 26.46 -0.27
N VAL A 280 -2.92 27.20 -1.26
CA VAL A 280 -2.31 27.32 -2.59
C VAL A 280 -0.89 27.87 -2.48
N ALA A 281 -0.70 28.94 -1.69
CA ALA A 281 0.61 29.53 -1.46
C ALA A 281 1.57 28.52 -0.81
N LEU A 282 1.14 27.83 0.24
CA LEU A 282 1.97 26.85 0.96
C LEU A 282 2.33 25.61 0.13
N VAL A 283 1.53 25.24 -0.87
CA VAL A 283 1.86 24.14 -1.80
C VAL A 283 2.80 24.62 -2.91
N MET A 284 2.54 25.79 -3.50
CA MET A 284 3.29 26.28 -4.66
C MET A 284 4.65 26.90 -4.30
N ILE A 285 4.72 27.66 -3.20
CA ILE A 285 5.93 28.41 -2.80
C ILE A 285 7.13 27.48 -2.56
N PRO A 286 7.03 26.36 -1.82
CA PRO A 286 8.16 25.46 -1.60
C PRO A 286 8.82 24.97 -2.89
N SER A 287 8.00 24.51 -3.84
CA SER A 287 8.48 23.99 -5.11
C SER A 287 9.03 25.08 -6.03
N LEU A 288 8.50 26.31 -5.95
CA LEU A 288 9.04 27.47 -6.64
C LEU A 288 10.45 27.79 -6.14
N PHE A 289 10.65 27.86 -4.82
CA PHE A 289 11.96 28.12 -4.23
C PHE A 289 12.99 27.04 -4.55
N LEU A 290 12.59 25.77 -4.54
CA LEU A 290 13.46 24.66 -4.98
C LEU A 290 13.78 24.73 -6.47
N SER A 291 12.83 25.15 -7.31
CA SER A 291 13.07 25.36 -8.75
C SER A 291 14.05 26.50 -9.00
N ILE A 292 13.98 27.59 -8.22
CA ILE A 292 14.96 28.69 -8.25
C ILE A 292 16.32 28.20 -7.78
N ALA A 293 16.39 27.39 -6.71
CA ALA A 293 17.64 26.81 -6.24
C ALA A 293 18.34 26.00 -7.36
N VAL A 294 17.59 25.15 -8.07
CA VAL A 294 18.08 24.43 -9.25
C VAL A 294 18.57 25.39 -10.34
N ALA A 295 17.82 26.44 -10.66
CA ALA A 295 18.20 27.43 -11.66
C ALA A 295 19.52 28.14 -11.33
N VAL A 296 19.71 28.51 -10.05
CA VAL A 296 20.96 29.11 -9.56
C VAL A 296 22.12 28.12 -9.67
N THR A 297 21.90 26.85 -9.31
CA THR A 297 22.90 25.79 -9.48
C THR A 297 23.32 25.64 -10.96
N MET A 298 22.38 25.69 -11.89
CA MET A 298 22.68 25.55 -13.33
C MET A 298 23.38 26.77 -13.95
N THR A 299 23.19 27.96 -13.37
CA THR A 299 23.78 29.22 -13.88
C THR A 299 25.15 29.53 -13.26
N ALA A 300 25.56 28.79 -12.22
CA ALA A 300 26.86 28.97 -11.59
C ALA A 300 28.00 28.65 -12.59
N PRO A 301 28.86 29.64 -12.93
CA PRO A 301 29.96 29.42 -13.87
C PRO A 301 31.01 28.51 -13.23
N GLY A 302 31.05 27.24 -13.61
CA GLY A 302 31.99 26.28 -13.03
C GLY A 302 31.57 24.81 -13.01
N VAL A 303 30.40 24.45 -13.54
CA VAL A 303 29.90 23.06 -13.58
C VAL A 303 30.84 22.07 -14.33
N GLY A 304 31.95 22.54 -14.92
CA GLY A 304 33.00 21.71 -15.52
C GLY A 304 34.37 21.73 -14.84
N GLY A 305 34.56 22.38 -13.67
CA GLY A 305 35.90 22.55 -13.07
C GLY A 305 35.92 22.54 -11.54
N ILE A 306 36.56 21.50 -11.00
CA ILE A 306 36.91 21.04 -9.63
C ILE A 306 37.18 22.08 -8.51
N ASN A 307 37.10 23.39 -8.76
CA ASN A 307 37.22 24.41 -7.70
C ASN A 307 35.84 24.76 -7.10
N GLU A 308 35.20 23.72 -6.55
CA GLU A 308 33.76 23.59 -6.26
C GLU A 308 33.23 24.30 -4.98
N THR A 309 34.07 24.81 -4.07
CA THR A 309 33.60 25.01 -2.68
C THR A 309 32.96 26.35 -2.33
N LYS A 310 32.97 27.38 -3.21
CA LYS A 310 32.53 28.74 -2.83
C LYS A 310 31.15 29.17 -3.35
N TYR A 311 30.53 28.43 -4.27
CA TYR A 311 29.28 28.84 -4.93
C TYR A 311 28.02 28.12 -4.42
N GLU A 312 28.12 27.29 -3.38
CA GLU A 312 27.00 26.47 -2.90
C GLU A 312 26.01 27.20 -1.96
N LEU A 313 26.38 28.35 -1.39
CA LEU A 313 25.55 28.98 -0.35
C LEU A 313 24.20 29.47 -0.90
N ALA A 314 24.18 30.08 -2.09
CA ALA A 314 22.96 30.66 -2.64
C ALA A 314 21.87 29.60 -2.96
N PRO A 315 22.15 28.51 -3.69
CA PRO A 315 21.19 27.41 -3.87
C PRO A 315 20.71 26.81 -2.54
N CYS A 316 21.62 26.63 -1.58
CA CYS A 316 21.27 26.07 -0.27
C CYS A 316 20.31 26.98 0.52
N LEU A 317 20.46 28.31 0.46
CA LEU A 317 19.53 29.25 1.10
C LEU A 317 18.12 29.15 0.50
N PHE A 318 18.01 29.09 -0.83
CA PHE A 318 16.71 28.91 -1.50
C PHE A 318 16.09 27.54 -1.17
N ALA A 319 16.90 26.48 -1.15
CA ALA A 319 16.45 25.14 -0.76
C ALA A 319 15.96 25.11 0.70
N CYS A 320 16.64 25.80 1.61
CA CYS A 320 16.22 25.94 3.01
C CYS A 320 14.86 26.60 3.15
N VAL A 321 14.58 27.67 2.40
CA VAL A 321 13.26 28.31 2.36
C VAL A 321 12.20 27.36 1.83
N GLY A 322 12.52 26.59 0.78
CA GLY A 322 11.63 25.56 0.25
C GLY A 322 11.29 24.48 1.27
N ILE A 323 12.30 23.94 1.96
CA ILE A 323 12.15 22.94 3.03
C ILE A 323 11.29 23.48 4.18
N LEU A 324 11.55 24.70 4.66
CA LEU A 324 10.74 25.33 5.70
C LEU A 324 9.28 25.51 5.24
N GLY A 325 9.07 25.91 3.99
CA GLY A 325 7.74 26.02 3.40
C GLY A 325 6.98 24.69 3.44
N HIS A 326 7.65 23.55 3.20
CA HIS A 326 7.03 22.23 3.37
C HIS A 326 6.67 21.90 4.81
N ILE A 327 7.52 22.24 5.77
CA ILE A 327 7.21 22.06 7.19
C ILE A 327 5.94 22.86 7.54
N VAL A 328 5.87 24.11 7.11
CA VAL A 328 4.69 24.98 7.35
C VAL A 328 3.46 24.42 6.65
N TRP A 329 3.59 23.90 5.43
CA TRP A 329 2.49 23.21 4.73
C TRP A 329 1.95 22.03 5.52
N ILE A 330 2.82 21.14 6.01
CA ILE A 330 2.41 19.98 6.81
C ILE A 330 1.74 20.45 8.10
N ILE A 331 2.32 21.40 8.82
CA ILE A 331 1.73 21.96 10.05
C ILE A 331 0.36 22.59 9.78
N PHE A 332 0.21 23.34 8.69
CA PHE A 332 -1.06 23.92 8.27
C PHE A 332 -2.09 22.82 8.00
N PHE A 333 -1.71 21.78 7.25
CA PHE A 333 -2.58 20.64 6.98
C PHE A 333 -2.99 19.94 8.28
N LEU A 334 -2.07 19.72 9.22
CA LEU A 334 -2.34 19.14 10.54
C LEU A 334 -3.26 20.00 11.40
N SER A 335 -3.15 21.33 11.29
CA SER A 335 -4.05 22.25 11.97
C SER A 335 -5.48 22.08 11.48
N LYS A 336 -5.68 21.82 10.18
CA LYS A 336 -6.99 21.59 9.58
C LYS A 336 -7.55 20.18 9.82
N THR A 337 -6.71 19.21 10.19
CA THR A 337 -7.14 17.84 10.54
C THR A 337 -7.44 17.65 12.02
N LYS A 338 -7.36 18.71 12.85
CA LYS A 338 -7.63 18.61 14.28
C LYS A 338 -9.04 18.04 14.52
N SER A 339 -9.10 16.96 15.29
CA SER A 339 -10.34 16.32 15.71
C SER A 339 -11.25 17.30 16.46
N ASP A 340 -12.54 17.27 16.15
CA ASP A 340 -13.58 17.87 17.00
C ASP A 340 -13.80 17.04 18.29
N ILE A 341 -14.73 17.48 19.15
CA ILE A 341 -15.21 16.76 20.35
C ILE A 341 -15.57 15.30 20.02
N ASN A 342 -16.13 15.08 18.82
CA ASN A 342 -16.50 13.74 18.34
C ASN A 342 -15.34 12.94 17.71
N GLY A 343 -14.12 13.47 17.73
CA GLY A 343 -12.95 12.80 17.14
C GLY A 343 -12.80 13.01 15.62
N LEU A 344 -13.73 13.70 14.95
CA LEU A 344 -13.79 13.79 13.48
C LEU A 344 -13.09 15.04 12.92
N PRO A 345 -12.42 14.96 11.76
CA PRO A 345 -11.81 16.11 11.08
C PRO A 345 -12.84 16.85 10.20
N ILE A 346 -13.55 17.81 10.79
CA ILE A 346 -14.70 18.50 10.17
C ILE A 346 -14.33 19.29 8.90
N LYS A 347 -13.08 19.72 8.73
CA LYS A 347 -12.69 20.50 7.54
C LYS A 347 -12.49 19.66 6.27
N PHE A 348 -12.70 18.35 6.32
CA PHE A 348 -12.64 17.47 5.15
C PHE A 348 -14.01 17.27 4.52
N SER A 349 -14.21 17.76 3.29
CA SER A 349 -15.47 17.62 2.54
C SER A 349 -15.92 16.17 2.46
N THR A 350 -14.97 15.27 2.20
CA THR A 350 -15.24 13.85 2.03
C THR A 350 -15.75 13.21 3.33
N VAL A 351 -15.46 13.78 4.50
CA VAL A 351 -15.96 13.31 5.79
C VAL A 351 -17.43 13.68 5.98
N TRP A 352 -17.90 14.79 5.41
CA TRP A 352 -19.32 15.15 5.39
C TRP A 352 -20.12 14.21 4.49
N CYS A 353 -19.57 13.87 3.33
CA CYS A 353 -20.20 12.90 2.41
C CYS A 353 -20.16 11.45 2.94
N ILE A 354 -19.79 11.21 4.21
CA ILE A 354 -19.97 9.93 4.91
C ILE A 354 -21.38 9.79 5.43
N ASP A 355 -22.06 10.89 5.72
CA ASP A 355 -23.44 10.87 6.19
C ASP A 355 -24.38 10.60 5.00
N VAL A 356 -24.51 9.32 4.65
CA VAL A 356 -25.35 8.81 3.54
C VAL A 356 -26.80 9.22 3.73
N LEU A 357 -27.22 9.38 4.99
CA LEU A 357 -28.58 9.74 5.32
C LEU A 357 -28.82 11.25 5.24
N GLY A 358 -27.77 12.04 5.02
CA GLY A 358 -27.87 13.49 4.93
C GLY A 358 -28.44 14.13 6.19
N PHE A 359 -28.39 13.45 7.35
CA PHE A 359 -28.85 14.01 8.63
C PHE A 359 -27.79 14.87 9.30
N GLY A 360 -26.99 15.59 8.49
CA GLY A 360 -26.15 16.66 8.99
C GLY A 360 -27.00 17.57 9.89
N MET A 361 -26.42 18.00 11.01
CA MET A 361 -27.09 18.89 11.97
C MET A 361 -27.73 20.11 11.31
N GLU A 362 -27.25 20.52 10.13
CA GLU A 362 -27.78 21.61 9.33
C GLU A 362 -29.06 21.22 8.57
N THR A 363 -29.16 20.04 7.97
CA THR A 363 -30.39 19.55 7.35
C THR A 363 -31.47 19.26 8.40
N LEU A 364 -31.10 18.80 9.60
CA LEU A 364 -32.06 18.77 10.72
C LEU A 364 -32.52 20.17 11.13
N ARG A 365 -31.67 21.19 10.97
CA ARG A 365 -32.00 22.60 11.26
C ARG A 365 -32.83 23.25 10.15
N GLU A 366 -32.63 22.85 8.90
CA GLU A 366 -33.35 23.34 7.71
C GLU A 366 -34.71 22.62 7.53
N VAL A 367 -34.79 21.32 7.82
CA VAL A 367 -36.06 20.56 7.90
C VAL A 367 -36.85 20.88 9.19
N GLN A 368 -36.21 21.51 10.19
CA GLN A 368 -36.89 22.12 11.34
C GLN A 368 -37.55 23.48 11.02
N GLU A 369 -37.46 24.00 9.79
CA GLU A 369 -38.43 25.01 9.35
C GLU A 369 -39.85 24.41 9.45
N PRO A 370 -40.85 25.16 9.93
CA PRO A 370 -41.97 24.60 10.67
C PRO A 370 -42.99 23.93 9.76
N VAL A 371 -42.72 22.70 9.33
CA VAL A 371 -43.77 21.72 9.08
C VAL A 371 -44.36 21.42 10.46
N GLY A 372 -45.44 22.15 10.79
CA GLY A 372 -46.20 22.16 12.04
C GLY A 372 -45.57 21.38 13.18
N LYS A 373 -44.94 22.11 14.14
CA LYS A 373 -44.37 21.58 15.39
C LYS A 373 -45.04 20.25 15.75
N PRO A 374 -44.40 19.08 15.51
CA PRO A 374 -44.85 17.88 16.19
C PRO A 374 -44.81 18.26 17.66
N THR A 375 -45.95 18.10 18.35
CA THR A 375 -46.03 18.33 19.79
C THR A 375 -44.92 17.50 20.41
N TYR A 376 -43.81 18.15 20.75
CA TYR A 376 -42.73 17.50 21.46
C TYR A 376 -43.37 17.03 22.75
N VAL A 377 -43.58 15.71 22.85
CA VAL A 377 -43.83 15.09 24.13
C VAL A 377 -42.52 15.30 24.88
N SER A 378 -42.46 16.39 25.65
CA SER A 378 -41.29 16.83 26.43
C SER A 378 -40.91 15.85 27.53
N ARG A 379 -41.67 14.77 27.65
CA ARG A 379 -41.21 13.47 28.08
C ARG A 379 -41.32 12.54 26.87
N LEU A 380 -40.19 12.12 26.29
CA LEU A 380 -40.13 10.71 25.89
C LEU A 380 -40.70 9.98 27.11
N PRO A 381 -41.83 9.22 27.02
CA PRO A 381 -42.35 8.48 28.16
C PRO A 381 -41.14 7.82 28.76
N GLY A 382 -40.77 8.24 29.98
CA GLY A 382 -39.46 7.93 30.53
C GLY A 382 -39.32 6.43 30.32
N TYR A 383 -38.33 6.01 29.52
CA TYR A 383 -38.06 4.60 29.36
C TYR A 383 -37.91 4.12 30.79
N SER A 384 -38.92 3.45 31.33
CA SER A 384 -38.75 2.82 32.60
C SER A 384 -37.57 1.88 32.37
N LYS A 385 -36.75 1.64 33.39
CA LYS A 385 -35.67 0.64 33.28
C LYS A 385 -36.16 -0.75 32.84
N GLU A 386 -37.46 -0.93 32.66
CA GLU A 386 -38.16 -2.15 32.27
C GLU A 386 -38.65 -2.12 30.81
N GLY A 387 -38.45 -1.03 30.05
CA GLY A 387 -38.82 -0.96 28.63
C GLY A 387 -40.33 -0.90 28.45
N PRO A 388 -40.84 -0.96 27.21
CA PRO A 388 -42.27 -1.15 27.01
C PRO A 388 -42.63 -2.49 27.66
N LYS A 389 -43.23 -2.42 28.85
CA LYS A 389 -43.96 -3.54 29.42
C LYS A 389 -45.02 -3.85 28.38
N ASN A 390 -44.91 -4.99 27.71
CA ASN A 390 -46.05 -5.62 27.08
C ASN A 390 -47.02 -5.93 28.22
N GLN A 391 -47.83 -4.96 28.62
CA GLN A 391 -48.96 -5.11 29.52
C GLN A 391 -50.04 -5.85 28.73
N PHE A 392 -49.76 -7.12 28.41
CA PHE A 392 -50.82 -8.10 28.36
C PHE A 392 -51.15 -8.36 29.82
N ASP A 393 -52.19 -7.69 30.27
CA ASP A 393 -52.92 -7.99 31.50
C ASP A 393 -53.43 -9.43 31.36
N LEU A 394 -52.59 -10.38 31.76
CA LEU A 394 -52.97 -11.76 32.01
C LEU A 394 -53.52 -11.72 33.42
N GLY A 395 -54.84 -11.88 33.54
CA GLY A 395 -55.57 -11.79 34.80
C GLY A 395 -54.85 -12.52 35.94
N ASP A 396 -54.82 -11.81 37.06
CA ASP A 396 -54.31 -12.01 38.43
C ASP A 396 -53.88 -13.39 38.99
N ASP A 397 -53.91 -14.51 38.28
CA ASP A 397 -53.77 -15.84 38.92
C ASP A 397 -52.46 -16.62 38.66
N ASP A 398 -51.52 -16.11 37.86
CA ASP A 398 -50.24 -16.80 37.64
C ASP A 398 -49.03 -15.95 38.02
N GLU A 399 -48.14 -16.53 38.83
CA GLU A 399 -46.92 -15.94 39.38
C GLU A 399 -46.18 -15.01 38.39
N PRO A 400 -45.60 -13.90 38.88
CA PRO A 400 -44.87 -12.97 38.04
C PRO A 400 -43.63 -13.66 37.46
N TYR A 401 -43.76 -14.19 36.25
CA TYR A 401 -42.62 -14.40 35.38
C TYR A 401 -42.00 -13.03 35.15
N ALA A 402 -40.93 -12.75 35.90
CA ALA A 402 -39.98 -11.68 35.65
C ALA A 402 -39.30 -11.93 34.30
N GLY A 403 -40.05 -11.77 33.22
CA GLY A 403 -39.55 -11.60 31.88
C GLY A 403 -38.83 -10.27 31.86
N ASN A 404 -37.57 -10.29 32.32
CA ASN A 404 -36.60 -9.26 32.05
C ASN A 404 -36.65 -9.00 30.54
N SER A 405 -37.40 -7.98 30.13
CA SER A 405 -37.08 -7.20 28.96
C SER A 405 -35.64 -6.76 29.22
N VAL A 406 -34.72 -7.55 28.68
CA VAL A 406 -33.32 -7.16 28.57
C VAL A 406 -33.34 -6.01 27.57
N ILE A 407 -33.79 -4.84 28.03
CA ILE A 407 -33.13 -3.61 27.64
C ILE A 407 -31.71 -3.90 28.05
N VAL A 408 -30.91 -4.28 27.07
CA VAL A 408 -29.48 -4.04 27.17
C VAL A 408 -29.43 -2.54 27.34
N ASP A 409 -29.43 -2.07 28.60
CA ASP A 409 -29.01 -0.72 28.95
C ASP A 409 -27.69 -0.62 28.22
N LEU A 410 -27.72 0.06 27.08
CA LEU A 410 -26.58 0.21 26.21
C LEU A 410 -25.58 0.88 27.12
N VAL A 411 -24.60 0.08 27.56
CA VAL A 411 -23.64 0.43 28.61
C VAL A 411 -23.29 1.88 28.38
N PRO A 412 -23.65 2.79 29.33
CA PRO A 412 -23.51 4.22 29.12
C PRO A 412 -22.13 4.45 28.54
N GLU A 413 -22.04 5.18 27.42
CA GLU A 413 -20.80 5.38 26.67
C GLU A 413 -19.68 5.59 27.67
N THR A 414 -18.89 4.54 27.90
CA THR A 414 -17.89 4.61 28.95
C THR A 414 -16.87 5.62 28.46
N GLU A 415 -16.24 6.35 29.37
CA GLU A 415 -15.15 7.27 29.05
C GLU A 415 -14.08 6.59 28.15
N GLU A 416 -13.97 5.27 28.28
CA GLU A 416 -13.13 4.41 27.44
C GLU A 416 -13.54 4.38 25.96
N SER A 417 -14.84 4.41 25.64
CA SER A 417 -15.33 4.47 24.25
C SER A 417 -14.94 5.76 23.56
N VAL A 418 -15.01 6.89 24.27
CA VAL A 418 -14.55 8.21 23.80
C VAL A 418 -13.03 8.21 23.63
N LYS A 419 -12.27 7.58 24.55
CA LYS A 419 -10.81 7.45 24.39
C LYS A 419 -10.44 6.59 23.17
N ARG A 420 -11.19 5.52 22.89
CA ARG A 420 -10.95 4.68 21.70
C ARG A 420 -11.24 5.41 20.39
N SER A 421 -12.27 6.26 20.33
CA SER A 421 -12.55 7.05 19.12
C SER A 421 -11.46 8.08 18.81
N GLN A 422 -10.65 8.48 19.80
CA GLN A 422 -9.48 9.36 19.62
C GLN A 422 -8.19 8.62 19.22
N LEU A 423 -8.18 7.28 19.21
CA LEU A 423 -6.99 6.50 18.85
C LEU A 423 -6.50 6.80 17.42
N PRO A 424 -7.35 6.87 16.37
CA PRO A 424 -6.90 7.17 15.00
C PRO A 424 -6.16 8.50 14.90
N TRP A 425 -6.67 9.51 15.61
CA TRP A 425 -6.05 10.84 15.68
C TRP A 425 -4.68 10.80 16.33
N SER A 426 -4.53 10.08 17.43
CA SER A 426 -3.25 9.93 18.13
C SER A 426 -2.20 9.25 17.25
N VAL A 427 -2.57 8.17 16.55
CA VAL A 427 -1.65 7.48 15.63
C VAL A 427 -1.27 8.39 14.45
N PHE A 428 -2.24 9.12 13.89
CA PHE A 428 -1.99 10.10 12.83
C PHE A 428 -1.05 11.23 13.26
N LYS A 429 -1.20 11.75 14.48
CA LYS A 429 -0.27 12.76 15.05
C LYS A 429 1.15 12.24 15.13
N ILE A 430 1.35 11.00 15.60
CA ILE A 430 2.68 10.41 15.76
C ILE A 430 3.36 10.29 14.39
N GLY A 431 2.66 9.74 13.38
CA GLY A 431 3.20 9.66 12.02
C GLY A 431 3.54 11.03 11.43
N SER A 432 2.76 12.05 11.77
CA SER A 432 3.00 13.41 11.29
C SER A 432 4.12 14.14 12.02
N ALA A 433 4.25 13.95 13.32
CA ALA A 433 5.38 14.44 14.09
C ALA A 433 6.70 13.82 13.59
N PHE A 434 6.69 12.53 13.27
CA PHE A 434 7.83 11.85 12.65
C PHE A 434 8.21 12.46 11.31
N THR A 435 7.23 12.71 10.43
CA THR A 435 7.46 13.33 9.12
C THR A 435 8.03 14.75 9.26
N VAL A 436 7.49 15.57 10.18
CA VAL A 436 8.03 16.90 10.48
C VAL A 436 9.46 16.81 11.00
N GLY A 437 9.76 15.84 11.88
CA GLY A 437 11.10 15.59 12.38
C GLY A 437 12.11 15.29 11.27
N LEU A 438 11.74 14.49 10.28
CA LEU A 438 12.58 14.20 9.10
C LEU A 438 12.89 15.47 8.29
N TRP A 439 11.90 16.35 8.09
CA TRP A 439 12.13 17.62 7.40
C TRP A 439 13.05 18.57 8.18
N VAL A 440 12.93 18.60 9.51
CA VAL A 440 13.84 19.38 10.37
C VAL A 440 15.29 18.86 10.26
N LEU A 441 15.47 17.54 10.18
CA LEU A 441 16.79 16.94 9.97
C LEU A 441 17.37 17.28 8.59
N ALA A 442 16.57 17.21 7.52
CA ALA A 442 17.01 17.63 6.19
C ALA A 442 17.36 19.12 6.12
N PHE A 443 16.59 19.98 6.80
CA PHE A 443 16.90 21.40 6.94
C PHE A 443 18.27 21.61 7.62
N ALA A 444 18.49 20.93 8.75
CA ALA A 444 19.76 21.01 9.48
C ALA A 444 20.94 20.54 8.62
N GLN A 445 20.80 19.43 7.90
CA GLN A 445 21.84 18.96 6.97
C GLN A 445 22.11 19.94 5.83
N THR A 446 21.06 20.51 5.23
CA THR A 446 21.19 21.48 4.13
C THR A 446 21.92 22.75 4.57
N ILE A 447 21.73 23.18 5.82
CA ILE A 447 22.43 24.34 6.39
C ILE A 447 23.87 24.01 6.78
N VAL A 448 24.13 22.86 7.39
CA VAL A 448 25.44 22.56 8.01
C VAL A 448 26.48 22.15 6.96
N LEU A 449 26.09 21.41 5.91
CA LEU A 449 27.03 20.87 4.92
C LEU A 449 27.85 21.95 4.17
N PRO A 450 27.29 23.10 3.74
CA PRO A 450 28.05 24.12 3.03
C PRO A 450 29.17 24.79 3.85
N PHE A 451 29.15 24.69 5.19
CA PHE A 451 30.14 25.34 6.04
C PHE A 451 31.44 24.53 6.21
N GLY A 452 31.59 23.39 5.52
CA GLY A 452 32.82 22.60 5.55
C GLY A 452 33.18 22.09 6.95
N VAL A 453 32.20 22.06 7.86
CA VAL A 453 32.39 21.42 9.16
C VAL A 453 32.43 19.94 8.87
N ASP A 454 33.63 19.38 8.84
CA ASP A 454 33.88 17.94 8.82
C ASP A 454 33.27 17.35 10.10
N THR A 455 31.98 17.06 10.04
CA THR A 455 31.22 16.55 11.19
C THR A 455 31.62 15.11 11.55
N GLY A 456 32.57 14.49 10.82
CA GLY A 456 33.04 13.11 11.05
C GLY A 456 31.98 12.03 10.88
N ILE A 457 30.72 12.39 10.66
CA ILE A 457 29.55 11.50 10.73
C ILE A 457 29.03 11.09 9.33
N GLY A 458 29.51 11.67 8.22
CA GLY A 458 28.85 11.47 6.92
C GLY A 458 29.72 11.20 5.69
N GLN A 459 31.04 11.42 5.71
CA GLN A 459 31.88 11.21 4.52
C GLN A 459 32.66 9.89 4.50
N VAL A 460 32.49 9.03 5.49
CA VAL A 460 33.03 7.67 5.43
C VAL A 460 32.19 6.84 4.47
N SER A 461 32.72 6.67 3.25
CA SER A 461 32.44 5.54 2.34
C SER A 461 31.21 5.59 1.43
N THR A 462 31.12 6.61 0.56
CA THR A 462 30.64 6.40 -0.82
C THR A 462 31.67 6.83 -1.87
N ARG A 463 32.54 7.82 -1.57
CA ARG A 463 33.69 8.18 -2.43
C ARG A 463 34.69 7.02 -2.62
N ARG A 464 35.08 6.31 -1.56
CA ARG A 464 36.09 5.23 -1.65
C ARG A 464 35.70 4.01 -2.49
N LEU A 465 34.42 3.79 -2.80
CA LEU A 465 34.00 2.70 -3.69
C LEU A 465 33.73 3.15 -5.13
N LEU A 466 33.61 4.46 -5.38
CA LEU A 466 33.35 5.04 -6.72
C LEU A 466 34.57 5.73 -7.35
N ASP A 467 35.58 6.10 -6.57
CA ASP A 467 36.83 6.71 -7.06
C ASP A 467 37.72 5.74 -7.87
N PHE A 468 37.36 4.46 -8.00
CA PHE A 468 38.02 3.53 -8.93
C PHE A 468 37.66 3.75 -10.42
N SER A 469 36.75 4.68 -10.75
CA SER A 469 36.16 4.72 -12.11
C SER A 469 36.45 5.96 -12.97
N VAL A 470 37.04 7.05 -12.47
CA VAL A 470 36.97 8.32 -13.23
C VAL A 470 38.30 8.87 -13.77
N ASP A 471 39.46 8.59 -13.18
CA ASP A 471 40.75 9.12 -13.70
C ASP A 471 41.87 8.08 -13.86
N ALA A 472 41.54 6.79 -13.98
CA ALA A 472 42.57 5.76 -14.21
C ALA A 472 43.04 5.77 -15.68
N PRO A 473 44.36 5.73 -15.95
CA PRO A 473 44.88 5.48 -17.30
C PRO A 473 44.25 4.21 -17.86
N SER A 474 43.92 4.17 -19.15
CA SER A 474 43.12 3.13 -19.81
C SER A 474 43.53 1.72 -19.36
N ILE A 475 42.79 1.19 -18.38
CA ILE A 475 43.05 -0.13 -17.82
C ILE A 475 42.69 -1.14 -18.92
N THR A 476 43.70 -1.77 -19.50
CA THR A 476 43.47 -2.71 -20.60
C THR A 476 43.10 -4.08 -20.07
N ARG A 477 43.76 -4.57 -19.00
CA ARG A 477 43.52 -5.89 -18.38
C ARG A 477 43.97 -5.93 -16.92
N GLY A 478 43.39 -6.79 -16.09
CA GLY A 478 43.84 -7.02 -14.72
C GLY A 478 43.57 -8.44 -14.23
N PHE A 479 44.31 -8.87 -13.20
CA PHE A 479 44.07 -10.12 -12.48
C PHE A 479 44.23 -9.87 -10.97
N LEU A 480 43.53 -10.67 -10.17
CA LEU A 480 43.63 -10.61 -8.71
C LEU A 480 44.73 -11.56 -8.23
N ARG A 481 45.58 -11.10 -7.32
CA ARG A 481 46.54 -11.97 -6.62
C ARG A 481 46.25 -11.93 -5.12
N ASP A 482 46.14 -13.10 -4.52
CA ASP A 482 45.72 -13.25 -3.11
C ASP A 482 46.60 -12.46 -2.14
N ASP A 483 47.92 -12.43 -2.36
CA ASP A 483 48.87 -11.82 -1.42
C ASP A 483 49.06 -10.30 -1.63
N HIS A 484 48.86 -9.80 -2.86
CA HIS A 484 49.24 -8.43 -3.23
C HIS A 484 48.05 -7.55 -3.66
N GLY A 485 46.84 -8.10 -3.80
CA GLY A 485 45.67 -7.37 -4.31
C GLY A 485 45.57 -7.39 -5.84
N LEU A 486 44.77 -6.49 -6.40
CA LEU A 486 44.52 -6.39 -7.84
C LEU A 486 45.79 -5.89 -8.55
N VAL A 487 46.28 -6.58 -9.57
CA VAL A 487 47.34 -6.07 -10.45
C VAL A 487 46.73 -5.84 -11.82
N TYR A 488 46.92 -4.65 -12.38
CA TYR A 488 46.43 -4.33 -13.73
C TYR A 488 47.53 -3.82 -14.65
N ALA A 489 47.39 -4.13 -15.94
CA ALA A 489 48.24 -3.64 -17.00
C ALA A 489 47.68 -2.31 -17.53
N THR A 490 48.56 -1.33 -17.63
CA THR A 490 48.37 -0.10 -18.40
C THR A 490 49.20 -0.18 -19.68
N GLU A 491 49.08 0.82 -20.56
CA GLU A 491 49.95 0.92 -21.75
C GLU A 491 51.43 1.06 -21.38
N ASP A 492 51.71 1.60 -20.18
CA ASP A 492 53.07 1.91 -19.71
C ASP A 492 53.70 0.82 -18.82
N GLY A 493 52.96 -0.21 -18.43
CA GLY A 493 53.48 -1.30 -17.60
C GLY A 493 52.45 -1.95 -16.68
N LEU A 494 52.93 -2.63 -15.64
CA LEU A 494 52.09 -3.23 -14.61
C LEU A 494 51.97 -2.30 -13.40
N VAL A 495 50.78 -2.17 -12.84
CA VAL A 495 50.51 -1.31 -11.67
C VAL A 495 49.92 -2.16 -10.55
N ASP A 496 50.40 -1.96 -9.33
CA ASP A 496 49.80 -2.52 -8.12
C ASP A 496 48.53 -1.74 -7.79
N GLY A 497 47.38 -2.40 -7.81
CA GLY A 497 46.07 -1.79 -7.60
C GLY A 497 45.78 -1.39 -6.16
N LYS A 498 46.58 -1.82 -5.17
CA LYS A 498 46.49 -1.27 -3.80
C LYS A 498 47.25 0.05 -3.65
N SER A 499 48.45 0.13 -4.22
CA SER A 499 49.34 1.28 -4.03
C SER A 499 49.29 2.31 -5.17
N GLY A 500 48.78 1.93 -6.34
CA GLY A 500 48.81 2.73 -7.57
C GLY A 500 50.21 2.89 -8.17
N ASN A 501 51.23 2.25 -7.59
CA ASN A 501 52.62 2.40 -8.03
C ASN A 501 52.94 1.45 -9.19
N PRO A 502 53.75 1.89 -10.18
CA PRO A 502 54.24 1.02 -11.23
C PRO A 502 55.14 -0.06 -10.63
N ILE A 503 54.86 -1.32 -10.95
CA ILE A 503 55.72 -2.46 -10.67
C ILE A 503 56.87 -2.36 -11.67
N SER A 504 58.12 -2.34 -11.19
CA SER A 504 59.35 -2.12 -11.97
C SER A 504 59.59 -3.21 -13.04
N CYS A 505 58.80 -3.19 -14.11
CA CYS A 505 58.88 -4.05 -15.29
C CYS A 505 58.76 -3.15 -16.52
N ARG A 506 59.88 -2.82 -17.17
CA ARG A 506 59.85 -2.09 -18.45
C ARG A 506 59.61 -3.11 -19.55
N LEU A 507 58.45 -3.03 -20.19
CA LEU A 507 58.16 -3.81 -21.39
C LEU A 507 59.11 -3.38 -22.52
N ALA A 508 59.40 -4.28 -23.46
CA ALA A 508 60.14 -3.90 -24.66
C ALA A 508 59.37 -2.81 -25.42
N GLU A 509 60.06 -1.74 -25.85
CA GLU A 509 59.44 -0.63 -26.58
C GLU A 509 58.67 -1.15 -27.81
N GLY A 510 57.39 -0.79 -27.91
CA GLY A 510 56.50 -1.18 -29.02
C GLY A 510 55.67 -2.45 -28.80
N SER A 511 55.73 -3.08 -27.62
CA SER A 511 54.95 -4.29 -27.29
C SER A 511 53.60 -3.96 -26.62
N VAL A 512 52.49 -4.50 -27.14
CA VAL A 512 51.12 -4.24 -26.62
C VAL A 512 50.63 -5.45 -25.84
N ILE A 513 50.43 -5.36 -24.52
CA ILE A 513 49.95 -6.48 -23.70
C ILE A 513 48.58 -7.00 -24.19
N ARG A 514 48.58 -8.17 -24.81
CA ARG A 514 47.38 -8.84 -25.34
C ARG A 514 46.79 -9.91 -24.45
N GLY A 515 47.38 -10.15 -23.29
CA GLY A 515 46.97 -11.21 -22.38
C GLY A 515 47.76 -11.04 -21.09
N LEU A 516 47.08 -11.17 -19.96
CA LEU A 516 47.66 -11.09 -18.64
C LEU A 516 47.03 -12.19 -17.80
N SER A 517 47.83 -13.12 -17.31
CA SER A 517 47.42 -14.17 -16.39
C SER A 517 48.53 -14.39 -15.38
N GLY A 518 48.15 -14.64 -14.13
CA GLY A 518 49.08 -14.89 -13.02
C GLY A 518 48.88 -16.28 -12.44
N SER A 519 49.96 -16.87 -11.91
CA SER A 519 49.88 -18.08 -11.07
C SER A 519 49.61 -17.66 -9.62
N VAL A 520 48.76 -18.41 -8.92
CA VAL A 520 48.48 -18.18 -7.49
C VAL A 520 49.70 -18.58 -6.64
N ARG A 521 50.35 -19.69 -6.99
CA ARG A 521 51.47 -20.25 -6.20
C ARG A 521 52.82 -19.65 -6.54
N ARG A 522 53.03 -19.21 -7.78
CA ARG A 522 54.33 -18.70 -8.24
C ARG A 522 54.29 -17.21 -8.58
N PRO A 523 55.36 -16.46 -8.30
CA PRO A 523 55.43 -15.03 -8.59
C PRO A 523 55.75 -14.77 -10.06
N TYR A 524 54.97 -15.33 -10.98
CA TYR A 524 55.14 -15.12 -12.42
C TYR A 524 53.87 -14.50 -13.02
N VAL A 525 54.08 -13.55 -13.91
CA VAL A 525 53.07 -12.93 -14.76
C VAL A 525 53.47 -13.17 -16.19
N LEU A 526 52.53 -13.71 -16.96
CA LEU A 526 52.73 -13.99 -18.36
C LEU A 526 52.06 -12.89 -19.20
N THR A 527 52.82 -12.31 -20.12
CA THR A 527 52.34 -11.26 -21.01
C THR A 527 52.24 -11.79 -22.43
N GLY A 528 51.04 -11.75 -23.01
CA GLY A 528 50.74 -12.42 -24.29
C GLY A 528 51.35 -11.78 -25.55
N SER A 529 51.97 -10.60 -25.47
CA SER A 529 52.39 -9.88 -26.68
C SER A 529 53.68 -10.38 -27.33
N THR A 530 54.63 -10.84 -26.50
CA THR A 530 55.95 -11.37 -26.89
C THR A 530 56.17 -12.77 -26.29
N GLY A 531 55.14 -13.35 -25.69
CA GLY A 531 55.19 -14.58 -24.90
C GLY A 531 56.04 -14.52 -23.63
N SER A 532 56.75 -13.43 -23.34
CA SER A 532 57.74 -13.38 -22.27
C SER A 532 57.16 -13.74 -20.90
N ILE A 533 57.87 -14.62 -20.17
CA ILE A 533 57.58 -14.97 -18.78
C ILE A 533 58.28 -13.94 -17.89
N VAL A 534 57.51 -13.11 -17.17
CA VAL A 534 58.07 -12.08 -16.30
C VAL A 534 57.92 -12.51 -14.85
N SER A 535 59.00 -12.45 -14.09
CA SER A 535 58.92 -12.60 -12.64
C SER A 535 58.31 -11.36 -12.01
N CYS A 536 57.22 -11.52 -11.27
CA CYS A 536 56.61 -10.46 -10.47
C CYS A 536 57.51 -10.01 -9.31
N VAL A 537 58.34 -10.94 -8.79
CA VAL A 537 59.19 -10.67 -7.62
C VAL A 537 60.47 -9.94 -8.03
N THR A 538 61.05 -10.26 -9.18
CA THR A 538 62.32 -9.65 -9.61
C THR A 538 62.16 -8.60 -10.71
N GLY A 539 60.99 -8.52 -11.33
CA GLY A 539 60.71 -7.67 -12.49
C GLY A 539 61.48 -8.06 -13.76
N LYS A 540 62.25 -9.16 -13.71
CA LYS A 540 63.06 -9.64 -14.84
C LYS A 540 62.27 -10.60 -15.71
N ILE A 541 62.50 -10.52 -17.02
CA ILE A 541 62.11 -11.55 -17.97
C ILE A 541 62.93 -12.80 -17.64
N LEU A 542 62.26 -13.86 -17.20
CA LEU A 542 62.89 -15.11 -16.80
C LEU A 542 63.23 -15.98 -18.02
N ASP A 543 62.37 -15.94 -19.02
CA ASP A 543 62.53 -16.66 -20.28
C ASP A 543 61.69 -15.94 -21.36
N SER A 544 62.25 -15.74 -22.56
CA SER A 544 61.49 -15.29 -23.74
C SER A 544 61.59 -16.30 -24.89
N PRO A 545 61.18 -17.56 -24.69
CA PRO A 545 61.38 -18.61 -25.68
C PRO A 545 60.42 -18.51 -26.89
N PHE A 546 59.76 -17.36 -27.10
CA PHE A 546 58.57 -17.27 -27.95
C PHE A 546 58.71 -16.22 -29.05
N ASP A 547 58.73 -16.67 -30.31
CA ASP A 547 58.64 -15.82 -31.51
C ASP A 547 57.23 -15.91 -32.14
N VAL A 548 56.23 -16.27 -31.33
CA VAL A 548 54.88 -16.58 -31.81
C VAL A 548 53.84 -15.78 -31.06
N ARG A 549 52.81 -15.34 -31.79
CA ARG A 549 51.75 -14.48 -31.29
C ARG A 549 50.77 -15.27 -30.42
N ILE A 550 50.65 -14.91 -29.15
CA ILE A 550 49.70 -15.51 -28.21
C ILE A 550 48.44 -14.64 -28.15
N ASN A 551 47.28 -15.20 -28.51
CA ASN A 551 46.01 -14.46 -28.53
C ASN A 551 45.29 -14.48 -27.17
N ALA A 552 45.41 -15.58 -26.43
CA ALA A 552 44.86 -15.77 -25.11
C ALA A 552 45.81 -16.65 -24.28
N ILE A 553 45.91 -16.38 -22.99
CA ILE A 553 46.77 -17.12 -22.06
C ILE A 553 46.01 -17.37 -20.77
N ALA A 554 46.14 -18.58 -20.24
CA ALA A 554 45.63 -18.98 -18.93
C ALA A 554 46.72 -19.77 -18.22
N VAL A 555 46.83 -19.56 -16.91
CA VAL A 555 47.92 -20.11 -16.11
C VAL A 555 47.31 -20.77 -14.90
N HIS A 556 47.66 -22.03 -14.67
CA HIS A 556 47.29 -22.76 -13.47
C HIS A 556 48.56 -23.40 -12.91
N GLU A 557 48.93 -23.04 -11.68
CA GLU A 557 50.15 -23.50 -11.04
C GLU A 557 51.42 -23.35 -11.92
N ASP A 558 51.89 -24.45 -12.52
CA ASP A 558 53.08 -24.56 -13.38
C ASP A 558 52.76 -24.74 -14.86
N ASP A 559 51.48 -24.86 -15.17
CA ASP A 559 50.94 -25.19 -16.47
C ASP A 559 50.45 -23.91 -17.15
N VAL A 560 50.93 -23.69 -18.37
CA VAL A 560 50.57 -22.51 -19.16
C VAL A 560 49.85 -22.96 -20.42
N PHE A 561 48.61 -22.53 -20.56
CA PHE A 561 47.81 -22.74 -21.75
C PHE A 561 47.85 -21.47 -22.59
N GLY A 562 48.12 -21.62 -23.88
CA GLY A 562 48.24 -20.53 -24.82
C GLY A 562 47.49 -20.84 -26.11
N LEU A 563 46.72 -19.88 -26.59
CA LEU A 563 46.13 -19.93 -27.92
C LEU A 563 47.12 -19.31 -28.92
N ILE A 564 47.77 -20.15 -29.72
CA ILE A 564 48.88 -19.80 -30.60
C ILE A 564 48.56 -20.26 -32.03
N ASP A 565 48.55 -19.33 -32.98
CA ASP A 565 48.25 -19.61 -34.40
C ASP A 565 46.97 -20.44 -34.60
N SER A 566 45.90 -20.05 -33.90
CA SER A 566 44.59 -20.73 -33.96
C SER A 566 44.57 -22.17 -33.42
N ALA A 567 45.62 -22.61 -32.73
CA ALA A 567 45.67 -23.89 -32.03
C ALA A 567 45.82 -23.67 -30.51
N LEU A 568 45.16 -24.51 -29.72
CA LEU A 568 45.36 -24.53 -28.28
C LEU A 568 46.63 -25.33 -28.00
N LYS A 569 47.60 -24.69 -27.35
CA LYS A 569 48.86 -25.31 -26.99
C LYS A 569 49.03 -25.27 -25.48
N PHE A 570 49.63 -26.32 -24.96
CA PHE A 570 50.07 -26.45 -23.58
C PHE A 570 51.59 -26.28 -23.52
N PHE A 571 52.10 -25.42 -22.66
CA PHE A 571 53.53 -25.25 -22.46
C PHE A 571 53.97 -26.17 -21.32
N ASP A 572 54.69 -27.23 -21.68
CA ASP A 572 55.32 -28.09 -20.69
C ASP A 572 56.58 -27.40 -20.17
N SER A 573 56.52 -27.00 -18.90
CA SER A 573 57.61 -26.31 -18.21
C SER A 573 58.88 -27.18 -18.07
N THR A 574 58.75 -28.51 -18.11
CA THR A 574 59.86 -29.46 -17.99
C THR A 574 60.61 -29.58 -19.31
N SER A 575 59.90 -29.76 -20.43
CA SER A 575 60.52 -29.85 -21.76
C SER A 575 60.79 -28.49 -22.41
N LYS A 576 60.26 -27.41 -21.84
CA LYS A 576 60.28 -26.05 -22.40
C LYS A 576 59.74 -25.99 -23.83
N ARG A 577 58.73 -26.79 -24.15
CA ARG A 577 58.12 -26.87 -25.49
C ARG A 577 56.61 -26.73 -25.41
N TRP A 578 56.06 -26.12 -26.46
CA TRP A 578 54.60 -26.14 -26.68
C TRP A 578 54.20 -27.48 -27.27
N ILE A 579 53.25 -28.12 -26.61
CA ILE A 579 52.57 -29.33 -27.08
C ILE A 579 51.23 -28.85 -27.63
N THR A 580 51.00 -29.05 -28.93
CA THR A 580 49.70 -28.78 -29.53
C THR A 580 48.70 -29.81 -29.04
N ILE A 581 47.57 -29.36 -28.51
CA ILE A 581 46.49 -30.26 -28.10
C ILE A 581 45.81 -30.80 -29.36
N SER A 582 45.76 -32.11 -29.50
CA SER A 582 45.20 -32.81 -30.67
C SER A 582 43.77 -32.35 -30.97
N GLY A 583 43.47 -32.05 -32.24
CA GLY A 583 42.13 -31.62 -32.66
C GLY A 583 41.83 -30.12 -32.47
N SER A 584 42.75 -29.36 -31.90
CA SER A 584 42.61 -27.90 -31.71
C SER A 584 43.04 -27.06 -32.92
N GLU A 585 43.72 -27.66 -33.90
CA GLU A 585 44.32 -26.93 -35.04
C GLU A 585 43.26 -26.32 -35.98
N GLY A 586 43.44 -25.05 -36.32
CA GLY A 586 42.63 -24.35 -37.32
C GLY A 586 41.21 -23.97 -36.86
N ARG A 587 40.82 -24.30 -35.63
CA ARG A 587 39.46 -24.05 -35.12
C ARG A 587 39.25 -22.61 -34.62
N TYR A 588 40.31 -21.92 -34.21
CA TYR A 588 40.14 -20.73 -33.36
C TYR A 588 40.51 -19.41 -34.04
N GLY A 589 39.60 -18.43 -33.97
CA GLY A 589 39.86 -17.06 -34.45
C GLY A 589 40.82 -16.26 -33.55
N SER A 590 41.27 -15.10 -34.01
CA SER A 590 42.22 -14.24 -33.27
C SER A 590 41.69 -13.64 -31.96
N ASN A 591 40.37 -13.74 -31.72
CA ASN A 591 39.69 -13.10 -30.59
C ASN A 591 38.98 -14.15 -29.74
N CYS A 592 39.72 -14.76 -28.83
CA CYS A 592 39.19 -15.74 -27.87
C CYS A 592 39.51 -15.29 -26.45
N SER A 593 38.63 -15.61 -25.51
CA SER A 593 38.94 -15.54 -24.07
C SER A 593 39.08 -16.96 -23.54
N MET A 594 40.02 -17.16 -22.63
CA MET A 594 40.34 -18.47 -22.07
C MET A 594 40.37 -18.35 -20.54
N GLY A 595 39.80 -19.34 -19.87
CA GLY A 595 39.87 -19.52 -18.43
C GLY A 595 40.23 -20.96 -18.10
N ILE A 596 40.82 -21.18 -16.94
CA ILE A 596 41.12 -22.50 -16.39
C ILE A 596 40.48 -22.60 -15.00
N ASN A 597 39.98 -23.78 -14.64
CA ASN A 597 39.40 -23.99 -13.32
C ASN A 597 40.44 -24.05 -12.21
N GLN A 598 39.98 -23.93 -10.96
CA GLN A 598 40.86 -23.98 -9.78
C GLN A 598 41.61 -25.30 -9.64
N ASP A 599 41.07 -26.40 -10.15
CA ASP A 599 41.72 -27.72 -10.10
C ASP A 599 42.69 -27.94 -11.27
N GLY A 600 42.71 -27.03 -12.25
CA GLY A 600 43.55 -27.13 -13.43
C GLY A 600 43.05 -28.14 -14.47
N GLU A 601 42.04 -28.96 -14.18
CA GLU A 601 41.53 -30.05 -15.02
C GLU A 601 40.70 -29.59 -16.23
N LEU A 602 40.07 -28.41 -16.16
CA LEU A 602 39.15 -27.90 -17.17
C LEU A 602 39.62 -26.56 -17.72
N VAL A 603 39.90 -26.53 -19.02
CA VAL A 603 40.16 -25.31 -19.79
C VAL A 603 38.90 -24.93 -20.56
N VAL A 604 38.41 -23.72 -20.34
CA VAL A 604 37.22 -23.19 -21.01
C VAL A 604 37.65 -22.09 -21.98
N MET A 605 37.29 -22.25 -23.25
CA MET A 605 37.55 -21.26 -24.29
C MET A 605 36.24 -20.71 -24.82
N ARG A 606 36.16 -19.39 -24.98
CA ARG A 606 35.04 -18.73 -25.64
C ARG A 606 35.47 -18.04 -26.90
N PHE A 607 34.61 -18.15 -27.90
CA PHE A 607 34.81 -17.64 -29.23
C PHE A 607 33.88 -16.46 -29.53
N ARG A 608 34.24 -15.70 -30.56
CA ARG A 608 33.45 -14.55 -31.05
C ARG A 608 32.09 -14.96 -31.63
N ASN A 609 31.96 -16.19 -32.12
CA ASN A 609 30.70 -16.78 -32.58
C ASN A 609 29.78 -17.20 -31.40
N GLN A 610 30.09 -16.80 -30.17
CA GLN A 610 29.31 -17.05 -28.95
C GLN A 610 29.28 -18.50 -28.49
N THR A 611 30.15 -19.35 -29.05
CA THR A 611 30.31 -20.72 -28.57
C THR A 611 31.37 -20.83 -27.50
N ILE A 612 31.20 -21.82 -26.63
CA ILE A 612 32.17 -22.22 -25.60
C ILE A 612 32.60 -23.66 -25.89
N ASP A 613 33.91 -23.90 -25.87
CA ASP A 613 34.48 -25.23 -25.84
C ASP A 613 35.10 -25.51 -24.47
N ARG A 614 34.86 -26.73 -23.97
CA ARG A 614 35.41 -27.25 -22.72
C ARG A 614 36.45 -28.33 -23.03
N TRP A 615 37.67 -28.14 -22.55
CA TRP A 615 38.81 -29.03 -22.79
C TRP A 615 39.29 -29.63 -21.49
N ASN A 616 39.57 -30.93 -21.49
CA ASN A 616 40.25 -31.59 -20.40
C ASN A 616 41.75 -31.31 -20.52
N SER A 617 42.33 -30.64 -19.53
CA SER A 617 43.72 -30.21 -19.57
C SER A 617 44.71 -31.37 -19.51
N GLN A 618 44.37 -32.45 -18.82
CA GLN A 618 45.24 -33.61 -18.59
C GLN A 618 45.29 -34.52 -19.82
N THR A 619 44.13 -34.78 -20.43
CA THR A 619 44.01 -35.67 -21.61
C THR A 619 44.18 -34.92 -22.92
N GLY A 620 43.91 -33.61 -22.93
CA GLY A 620 43.80 -32.82 -24.15
C GLY A 620 42.51 -33.08 -24.93
N ASP A 621 41.57 -33.85 -24.39
CA ASP A 621 40.33 -34.18 -25.07
C ASP A 621 39.30 -33.04 -24.96
N LEU A 622 38.58 -32.79 -26.06
CA LEU A 622 37.43 -31.88 -26.08
C LEU A 622 36.25 -32.55 -25.37
N MET A 623 35.85 -32.03 -24.21
CA MET A 623 34.77 -32.57 -23.39
C MET A 623 33.39 -32.19 -23.94
N GLU A 624 33.21 -30.92 -24.31
CA GLU A 624 31.93 -30.37 -24.76
C GLU A 624 32.17 -29.28 -25.80
N MET A 625 31.46 -29.35 -26.92
CA MET A 625 31.63 -28.48 -28.09
C MET A 625 30.39 -27.61 -28.31
N ASP A 626 30.62 -26.37 -28.70
CA ASP A 626 29.61 -25.45 -29.22
C ASP A 626 28.42 -25.14 -28.29
N VAL A 627 28.68 -24.96 -26.99
CA VAL A 627 27.64 -24.47 -26.07
C VAL A 627 27.30 -23.01 -26.42
N VAL A 628 26.13 -22.79 -27.01
CA VAL A 628 25.66 -21.47 -27.44
C VAL A 628 25.15 -20.68 -26.24
N LEU A 629 25.76 -19.54 -25.96
CA LEU A 629 25.27 -18.63 -24.93
C LEU A 629 24.05 -17.83 -25.44
N PRO A 630 23.03 -17.59 -24.59
CA PRO A 630 21.81 -16.87 -24.98
C PRO A 630 22.01 -15.36 -25.26
N HIS A 631 23.23 -14.83 -25.21
CA HIS A 631 23.52 -13.40 -25.31
C HIS A 631 24.62 -13.08 -26.32
N SER A 632 24.36 -12.05 -27.15
CA SER A 632 25.02 -11.92 -28.45
C SER A 632 26.35 -11.17 -28.50
N GLU A 633 26.91 -10.64 -27.40
CA GLU A 633 28.07 -9.74 -27.49
C GLU A 633 29.07 -9.82 -26.32
N ASP A 634 30.37 -9.64 -26.64
CA ASP A 634 31.56 -9.38 -25.82
C ASP A 634 31.47 -9.61 -24.29
N ILE A 635 31.54 -10.88 -23.88
CA ILE A 635 31.74 -11.35 -22.50
C ILE A 635 33.23 -11.69 -22.28
N VAL A 636 33.83 -11.13 -21.23
CA VAL A 636 35.18 -11.44 -20.73
C VAL A 636 35.06 -12.35 -19.51
N TRP A 637 35.81 -13.46 -19.46
CA TRP A 637 35.76 -14.40 -18.33
C TRP A 637 36.82 -14.06 -17.28
N GLY A 638 36.49 -14.28 -16.02
CA GLY A 638 37.37 -13.96 -14.89
C GLY A 638 37.72 -15.15 -13.99
N HIS A 639 36.81 -16.10 -13.80
CA HIS A 639 37.04 -17.18 -12.82
C HIS A 639 36.05 -18.34 -13.00
N THR A 640 36.48 -19.54 -12.61
CA THR A 640 35.62 -20.72 -12.50
C THR A 640 35.91 -21.41 -11.18
N ASP A 641 34.90 -21.63 -10.34
CA ASP A 641 34.97 -22.33 -9.05
C ASP A 641 34.74 -23.85 -9.18
N GLY A 642 34.93 -24.39 -10.40
CA GLY A 642 34.68 -25.79 -10.74
C GLY A 642 33.24 -26.07 -11.20
N ASN A 643 32.24 -25.33 -10.69
CA ASN A 643 30.82 -25.56 -11.01
C ASN A 643 30.12 -24.35 -11.66
N SER A 644 30.77 -23.19 -11.67
CA SER A 644 30.20 -21.93 -12.13
C SER A 644 31.19 -21.19 -13.04
N LEU A 645 30.73 -20.71 -14.19
CA LEU A 645 31.52 -19.83 -15.06
C LEU A 645 31.09 -18.37 -14.91
N ILE A 646 31.99 -17.50 -14.44
CA ILE A 646 31.72 -16.06 -14.30
C ILE A 646 32.19 -15.28 -15.53
N GLY A 647 31.23 -14.79 -16.31
CA GLY A 647 31.48 -13.90 -17.45
C GLY A 647 30.95 -12.49 -17.21
N ILE A 648 31.68 -11.48 -17.66
CA ILE A 648 31.31 -10.05 -17.59
C ILE A 648 31.05 -9.53 -19.00
N SER A 649 29.83 -9.06 -19.27
CA SER A 649 29.49 -8.42 -20.55
C SER A 649 29.94 -6.96 -20.59
N LYS A 650 30.55 -6.55 -21.71
CA LYS A 650 31.01 -5.17 -21.96
C LYS A 650 29.87 -4.14 -21.95
N LYS A 651 28.64 -4.54 -22.30
CA LYS A 651 27.48 -3.65 -22.41
C LYS A 651 26.79 -3.40 -21.08
N ASP A 652 26.77 -4.41 -20.21
CA ASP A 652 26.00 -4.38 -18.95
C ASP A 652 26.84 -4.05 -17.70
N ARG A 653 28.16 -3.83 -17.85
CA ARG A 653 29.16 -3.41 -16.84
C ARG A 653 29.17 -4.10 -15.45
N SER A 654 28.27 -5.05 -15.13
CA SER A 654 28.28 -5.71 -13.81
C SER A 654 27.33 -6.93 -13.66
N ARG A 655 27.01 -7.67 -14.73
CA ARG A 655 26.24 -8.92 -14.58
C ARG A 655 27.18 -10.11 -14.48
N VAL A 656 27.13 -10.78 -13.33
CA VAL A 656 27.74 -12.09 -13.07
C VAL A 656 26.74 -13.13 -13.52
N PHE A 657 27.10 -13.95 -14.50
CA PHE A 657 26.32 -15.12 -14.88
C PHE A 657 26.91 -16.34 -14.18
N THR A 658 26.05 -17.25 -13.74
CA THR A 658 26.43 -18.60 -13.34
C THR A 658 25.93 -19.53 -14.43
N VAL A 659 26.83 -19.98 -15.29
CA VAL A 659 26.53 -21.11 -16.18
C VAL A 659 26.89 -22.37 -15.39
N ILE A 660 25.88 -23.17 -15.07
CA ILE A 660 26.03 -24.53 -14.51
C ILE A 660 26.39 -25.46 -15.68
#